data_AF-A0A938M918-F1
#
_entry.id   AF-A0A938M918-F1
#
_cell.length_a   1.000
_cell.length_b   1.000
_cell.length_c   1.000
_cell.angle_alpha   90.00
_cell.angle_beta   90.00
_cell.angle_gamma   90.00
#
_symmetry.space_group_name_H-M   'P 1'
#
loop_
_entity.id
_entity.type
_entity.pdbx_description
1 polymer ?
#
loop_
_entity_poly.entity_id
_entity_poly.type
_entity_poly.pdbx_seq_one_letter_code
_entity_poly.pdbx_strand_id
1 'polypeptide(L)'
;MAISEGAPMNPSSILTAMLSVILLALSGVETGNLPNLATGAQAEATSSAGAPGGKYSASDAVDGNENTWWACPVKAKLPQTLKVTLAKPAEADAVLLLKARNETLYANLREIELRFDDGSKVSHTLKDNVHPEVIRFKLRRVAWIELAVLSTYAEKVYFGLAELMAFRDPKEEIFMAAAPPPAPKDKWHNVKLTQLRREKHPCVYITPADVERAKKNIQRWPWAKSYAADIVKNGDGWLKRPDEWFAQQLPAKGACFAYGFTGCPICSSSWGTWGGARCSWDKPGKVTCANGHELPDAEHPDPGTGHVGKDGRIHYFIGSYNAWVVEQLESSACRSLALAYTLTGDERYAHKAAIILDALASIYPGCTSGSWDYPSKPPSGRFSRPWYQVARVLIHYVNHYDQIFHAKSLDAPSLVPGLTRRQNIEDNLLKNGAWYCYEQSLKGGLHNGEADYIRGALAVGCALGIPEYVDWALDGPYGIRSYLANNVDRDGRYYETSMSYSIHTRDLYLTFSEPLINWTKPVNLCADAKFRAFFTLPELTANCFGHTVSYGDQGPDTSKRYDPPRKFSASDYNFAEILFARAATPEDKAAYGALVTYLANGKVDAARAASNDKHWLLFHAEDPPAGEPKLTEWLDRRLNRTDFLGREGIGVLRAGNGRDAQALLLRYGQSLNHGHFDDLNINYYALGREVTYDLGYGLGSTHTQVGWSKQTASHNLVVVNEKTQRGGPAAASGGSLLFLADTPLAQVIEAESANSSGKEGVTEYRRLCALIGEGRRRYLLDVFRVTGGQQ
;
A
#
# COMPACT_ATOMS: atom_id res chain seq x y z
N MET A 1 5.59 23.14 -56.00
CA MET A 1 6.07 24.51 -55.74
C MET A 1 7.14 24.41 -54.68
N ALA A 2 8.32 24.95 -54.95
CA ALA A 2 9.57 24.70 -54.24
C ALA A 2 9.50 25.08 -52.74
N ILE A 3 10.01 24.19 -51.88
CA ILE A 3 10.38 24.51 -50.50
C ILE A 3 11.88 24.82 -50.56
N SER A 4 12.22 26.08 -50.29
CA SER A 4 13.60 26.56 -50.25
C SER A 4 14.36 25.96 -49.06
N GLU A 5 15.57 25.47 -49.32
CA GLU A 5 16.55 25.08 -48.30
C GLU A 5 16.86 26.27 -47.36
N GLY A 6 16.48 26.15 -46.09
CA GLY A 6 16.99 26.99 -45.02
C GLY A 6 18.32 26.42 -44.52
N ALA A 7 19.31 27.29 -44.32
CA ALA A 7 20.65 26.95 -43.84
C ALA A 7 20.62 26.10 -42.55
N PRO A 8 21.59 25.17 -42.35
CA PRO A 8 21.60 24.30 -41.18
C PRO A 8 21.80 25.10 -39.88
N MET A 9 20.89 24.90 -38.92
CA MET A 9 21.07 25.38 -37.54
C MET A 9 22.11 24.54 -36.81
N ASN A 10 22.89 25.18 -35.94
CA ASN A 10 23.96 24.57 -35.14
C ASN A 10 23.37 23.48 -34.18
N PRO A 11 24.01 22.30 -34.02
CA PRO A 11 23.57 21.25 -33.10
C PRO A 11 23.28 21.70 -31.66
N SER A 12 24.03 22.70 -31.17
CA SER A 12 23.83 23.26 -29.82
C SER A 12 22.47 23.96 -29.68
N SER A 13 22.05 24.72 -30.70
CA SER A 13 20.74 25.40 -30.72
C SER A 13 19.54 24.45 -30.83
N ILE A 14 19.71 23.27 -31.43
CA ILE A 14 18.65 22.25 -31.53
C ILE A 14 18.41 21.57 -30.18
N LEU A 15 19.50 21.29 -29.44
CA LEU A 15 19.41 20.67 -28.11
C LEU A 15 18.74 21.61 -27.09
N THR A 16 19.10 22.90 -27.07
CA THR A 16 18.45 23.89 -26.20
C THR A 16 16.98 24.07 -26.54
N ALA A 17 16.61 24.11 -27.83
CA ALA A 17 15.21 24.22 -28.24
C ALA A 17 14.38 22.99 -27.84
N MET A 18 14.94 21.78 -27.94
CA MET A 18 14.27 20.55 -27.47
C MET A 18 14.10 20.52 -25.94
N LEU A 19 15.10 20.98 -25.19
CA LEU A 19 15.04 21.06 -23.73
C LEU A 19 13.96 22.05 -23.25
N SER A 20 13.85 23.23 -23.87
CA SER A 20 12.79 24.20 -23.57
C SER A 20 11.38 23.62 -23.84
N VAL A 21 11.19 22.80 -24.88
CA VAL A 21 9.89 22.16 -25.17
C VAL A 21 9.51 21.12 -24.10
N ILE A 22 10.46 20.31 -23.64
CA ILE A 22 10.24 19.32 -22.57
C ILE A 22 9.88 20.03 -21.24
N LEU A 23 10.58 21.12 -20.94
CA LEU A 23 10.35 21.94 -19.74
C LEU A 23 8.95 22.57 -19.69
N LEU A 24 8.47 23.07 -20.83
CA LEU A 24 7.13 23.66 -20.96
C LEU A 24 6.03 22.61 -20.74
N ALA A 25 6.20 21.40 -21.28
CA ALA A 25 5.26 20.29 -21.07
C ALA A 25 5.17 19.88 -19.59
N LEU A 26 6.31 19.80 -18.88
CA LEU A 26 6.37 19.49 -17.44
C LEU A 26 5.87 20.63 -16.53
N SER A 27 5.63 21.82 -17.09
CA SER A 27 5.12 23.00 -16.37
C SER A 27 3.68 23.36 -16.71
N GLY A 28 3.00 22.55 -17.54
CA GLY A 28 1.62 22.80 -17.94
C GLY A 28 1.46 24.02 -18.84
N VAL A 29 2.52 24.41 -19.56
CA VAL A 29 2.54 25.54 -20.47
C VAL A 29 2.52 25.04 -21.91
N GLU A 30 1.56 25.50 -22.69
CA GLU A 30 1.54 25.32 -24.15
C GLU A 30 1.89 26.65 -24.81
N THR A 31 2.92 26.66 -25.65
CA THR A 31 3.40 27.88 -26.34
C THR A 31 2.96 27.99 -27.79
N GLY A 32 2.11 27.08 -28.28
CA GLY A 32 1.65 27.10 -29.68
C GLY A 32 2.76 26.95 -30.72
N ASN A 33 3.90 26.32 -30.36
CA ASN A 33 5.13 26.27 -31.16
C ASN A 33 5.78 27.63 -31.44
N LEU A 34 5.49 28.66 -30.65
CA LEU A 34 6.19 29.94 -30.75
C LEU A 34 7.67 29.81 -30.37
N PRO A 35 8.60 30.41 -31.14
CA PRO A 35 10.02 30.34 -30.85
C PRO A 35 10.36 31.18 -29.62
N ASN A 36 11.08 30.60 -28.65
CA ASN A 36 11.66 31.34 -27.54
C ASN A 36 12.80 32.24 -28.05
N LEU A 37 12.61 33.55 -27.98
CA LEU A 37 13.58 34.56 -28.41
C LEU A 37 14.81 34.62 -27.48
N ALA A 38 14.69 34.12 -26.25
CA ALA A 38 15.79 34.06 -25.29
C ALA A 38 16.73 32.85 -25.49
N THR A 39 16.42 31.94 -26.43
CA THR A 39 17.33 30.82 -26.74
C THR A 39 18.69 31.33 -27.23
N GLY A 40 19.75 30.95 -26.52
CA GLY A 40 21.12 31.42 -26.80
C GLY A 40 21.40 32.87 -26.38
N ALA A 41 20.53 33.47 -25.56
CA ALA A 41 20.75 34.77 -24.96
C ALA A 41 21.88 34.74 -23.91
N GLN A 42 22.49 35.90 -23.66
CA GLN A 42 23.42 36.09 -22.55
C GLN A 42 22.69 36.67 -21.35
N ALA A 43 22.95 36.15 -20.16
CA ALA A 43 22.31 36.61 -18.93
C ALA A 43 23.35 37.15 -17.95
N GLU A 44 23.07 38.33 -17.40
CA GLU A 44 23.85 39.02 -16.39
C GLU A 44 22.94 39.40 -15.21
N ALA A 45 23.40 39.22 -13.98
CA ALA A 45 22.62 39.58 -12.81
C ALA A 45 23.43 40.46 -11.86
N THR A 46 22.74 41.34 -11.12
CA THR A 46 23.38 42.17 -10.07
C THR A 46 24.02 41.34 -8.96
N SER A 47 23.47 40.14 -8.71
CA SER A 47 24.13 39.13 -7.89
C SER A 47 23.66 37.73 -8.28
N SER A 48 24.47 36.73 -7.93
CA SER A 48 24.18 35.31 -8.07
C SER A 48 24.82 34.57 -6.90
N ALA A 49 24.18 33.53 -6.40
CA ALA A 49 24.74 32.66 -5.36
C ALA A 49 25.86 31.76 -5.94
N GLY A 50 25.80 31.49 -7.25
CA GLY A 50 26.83 30.78 -8.00
C GLY A 50 27.85 31.70 -8.66
N ALA A 51 29.07 31.20 -8.84
CA ALA A 51 30.04 31.82 -9.74
C ALA A 51 29.54 31.73 -11.21
N PRO A 52 29.96 32.65 -12.11
CA PRO A 52 29.59 32.60 -13.52
C PRO A 52 29.88 31.23 -14.16
N GLY A 53 28.88 30.63 -14.81
CA GLY A 53 28.97 29.30 -15.42
C GLY A 53 28.90 28.11 -14.45
N GLY A 54 28.70 28.36 -13.14
CA GLY A 54 28.42 27.35 -12.12
C GLY A 54 26.94 27.32 -11.73
N LYS A 55 26.56 26.37 -10.87
CA LYS A 55 25.19 26.29 -10.33
C LYS A 55 24.78 27.59 -9.65
N TYR A 56 23.55 28.02 -9.88
CA TYR A 56 22.96 29.24 -9.34
C TYR A 56 23.42 30.54 -9.99
N SER A 57 23.96 30.46 -11.20
CA SER A 57 24.45 31.61 -11.95
C SER A 57 23.33 32.29 -12.76
N ALA A 58 23.59 33.49 -13.28
CA ALA A 58 22.64 34.19 -14.15
C ALA A 58 22.32 33.42 -15.44
N SER A 59 23.28 32.68 -16.00
CA SER A 59 23.08 31.88 -17.22
C SER A 59 22.10 30.72 -17.04
N ASP A 60 21.91 30.24 -15.81
CA ASP A 60 20.95 29.19 -15.49
C ASP A 60 19.50 29.65 -15.77
N ALA A 61 19.25 30.97 -15.85
CA ALA A 61 17.93 31.51 -16.16
C ALA A 61 17.55 31.47 -17.65
N VAL A 62 18.44 31.02 -18.55
CA VAL A 62 18.24 31.02 -20.02
C VAL A 62 18.83 29.78 -20.71
N ASP A 63 19.15 28.73 -19.95
CA ASP A 63 19.84 27.53 -20.46
C ASP A 63 18.90 26.42 -20.96
N GLY A 64 17.59 26.56 -20.73
CA GLY A 64 16.56 25.61 -21.12
C GLY A 64 16.44 24.39 -20.19
N ASN A 65 17.07 24.38 -19.01
CA ASN A 65 17.13 23.22 -18.11
C ASN A 65 16.36 23.46 -16.80
N GLU A 66 15.35 22.63 -16.49
CA GLU A 66 14.56 22.76 -15.24
C GLU A 66 15.36 22.60 -13.95
N ASN A 67 16.52 21.96 -14.01
CA ASN A 67 17.27 21.57 -12.82
C ASN A 67 18.35 22.60 -12.43
N THR A 68 18.47 23.69 -13.18
CA THR A 68 19.39 24.80 -12.96
C THR A 68 18.56 26.07 -12.81
N TRP A 69 18.84 26.88 -11.78
CA TRP A 69 18.04 28.07 -11.45
C TRP A 69 18.96 29.22 -11.13
N TRP A 70 18.69 30.41 -11.65
CA TRP A 70 19.33 31.61 -11.12
C TRP A 70 18.88 31.83 -9.66
N ALA A 71 19.84 32.06 -8.77
CA ALA A 71 19.56 32.31 -7.36
C ALA A 71 20.28 33.56 -6.86
N CYS A 72 19.54 34.44 -6.20
CA CYS A 72 20.04 35.58 -5.47
C CYS A 72 19.82 35.32 -3.96
N PRO A 73 20.82 35.55 -3.07
CA PRO A 73 20.60 35.47 -1.63
C PRO A 73 19.49 36.43 -1.19
N VAL A 74 18.52 35.98 -0.37
CA VAL A 74 17.40 36.86 0.04
C VAL A 74 17.84 38.12 0.78
N LYS A 75 19.03 38.07 1.39
CA LYS A 75 19.65 39.19 2.10
C LYS A 75 20.26 40.25 1.17
N ALA A 76 20.29 40.01 -0.15
CA ALA A 76 20.77 41.00 -1.11
C ALA A 76 19.84 42.22 -1.11
N LYS A 77 20.43 43.42 -1.16
CA LYS A 77 19.67 44.68 -1.15
C LYS A 77 18.86 44.82 -2.44
N LEU A 78 17.54 44.79 -2.35
CA LEU A 78 16.66 45.03 -3.49
C LEU A 78 16.74 46.50 -3.97
N PRO A 79 16.54 46.80 -5.27
CA PRO A 79 16.22 45.84 -6.32
C PRO A 79 17.43 45.01 -6.76
N GLN A 80 17.18 43.77 -7.16
CA GLN A 80 18.16 42.92 -7.84
C GLN A 80 17.68 42.67 -9.26
N THR A 81 18.58 42.70 -10.24
CA THR A 81 18.23 42.58 -11.66
C THR A 81 18.84 41.34 -12.30
N LEU A 82 18.11 40.80 -13.27
CA LEU A 82 18.55 39.81 -14.24
C LEU A 82 18.32 40.38 -15.63
N LYS A 83 19.40 40.72 -16.33
CA LYS A 83 19.39 41.24 -17.69
C LYS A 83 19.67 40.11 -18.68
N VAL A 84 18.70 39.83 -19.55
CA VAL A 84 18.79 38.87 -20.64
C VAL A 84 18.98 39.62 -21.95
N THR A 85 20.16 39.50 -22.55
CA THR A 85 20.52 40.10 -23.84
C THR A 85 20.33 39.08 -24.94
N LEU A 86 19.42 39.37 -25.88
CA LEU A 86 19.06 38.44 -26.95
C LEU A 86 20.20 38.28 -27.95
N ALA A 87 20.32 37.11 -28.57
CA ALA A 87 21.35 36.85 -29.60
C ALA A 87 21.24 37.80 -30.80
N LYS A 88 20.03 38.30 -31.09
CA LYS A 88 19.76 39.37 -32.06
C LYS A 88 18.52 40.17 -31.61
N PRO A 89 18.45 41.49 -31.87
CA PRO A 89 17.25 42.27 -31.57
C PRO A 89 16.01 41.71 -32.30
N ALA A 90 14.91 41.53 -31.59
CA ALA A 90 13.68 40.89 -32.08
C ALA A 90 12.44 41.64 -31.60
N GLU A 91 11.29 41.42 -32.26
CA GLU A 91 10.01 41.92 -31.74
C GLU A 91 9.48 40.97 -30.66
N ALA A 92 9.06 41.52 -29.52
CA ALA A 92 8.47 40.77 -28.41
C ALA A 92 7.28 41.53 -27.80
N ASP A 93 6.29 40.79 -27.32
CA ASP A 93 5.10 41.27 -26.61
C ASP A 93 4.74 40.41 -25.39
N ALA A 94 5.49 39.33 -25.12
CA ALA A 94 5.30 38.47 -23.96
C ALA A 94 6.62 38.00 -23.36
N VAL A 95 6.67 37.93 -22.03
CA VAL A 95 7.72 37.26 -21.25
C VAL A 95 7.07 36.18 -20.40
N LEU A 96 7.58 34.95 -20.47
CA LEU A 96 7.17 33.85 -19.60
C LEU A 96 8.24 33.63 -18.54
N LEU A 97 7.83 33.64 -17.27
CA LEU A 97 8.70 33.36 -16.14
C LEU A 97 8.38 31.97 -15.58
N LEU A 98 9.35 31.06 -15.63
CA LEU A 98 9.31 29.80 -14.90
C LEU A 98 9.91 30.02 -13.51
N LYS A 99 9.13 29.80 -12.45
CA LYS A 99 9.59 30.00 -11.07
C LYS A 99 10.40 28.81 -10.57
N ALA A 100 11.32 29.06 -9.64
CA ALA A 100 12.09 28.00 -8.97
C ALA A 100 11.17 27.13 -8.11
N ARG A 101 11.24 25.80 -8.26
CA ARG A 101 10.28 24.84 -7.67
C ARG A 101 10.67 24.31 -6.27
N ASN A 102 11.55 25.00 -5.56
CA ASN A 102 11.98 24.61 -4.21
C ASN A 102 11.47 25.60 -3.17
N GLU A 103 10.28 25.31 -2.63
CA GLU A 103 9.62 26.15 -1.64
C GLU A 103 10.36 26.22 -0.29
N THR A 104 11.26 25.28 0.00
CA THR A 104 12.07 25.35 1.23
C THR A 104 13.16 26.42 1.12
N LEU A 105 13.75 26.59 -0.07
CA LEU A 105 14.92 27.45 -0.27
C LEU A 105 14.57 28.79 -0.94
N TYR A 106 13.61 28.83 -1.85
CA TYR A 106 13.31 30.00 -2.70
C TYR A 106 12.06 30.75 -2.26
N ALA A 107 12.22 32.06 -2.04
CA ALA A 107 11.13 32.99 -1.86
C ALA A 107 10.48 33.32 -3.21
N ASN A 108 9.16 33.34 -3.26
CA ASN A 108 8.41 33.76 -4.44
C ASN A 108 8.60 35.26 -4.65
N LEU A 109 8.87 35.66 -5.89
CA LEU A 109 8.92 37.05 -6.33
C LEU A 109 7.51 37.66 -6.20
N ARG A 110 7.41 38.92 -5.79
CA ARG A 110 6.14 39.63 -5.63
C ARG A 110 6.03 40.79 -6.62
N GLU A 111 6.66 41.92 -6.32
CA GLU A 111 6.65 43.08 -7.22
C GLU A 111 7.89 43.02 -8.13
N ILE A 112 7.68 43.07 -9.44
CA ILE A 112 8.74 43.08 -10.45
C ILE A 112 8.53 44.20 -11.47
N GLU A 113 9.61 44.55 -12.17
CA GLU A 113 9.59 45.47 -13.31
C GLU A 113 10.41 44.88 -14.46
N LEU A 114 9.80 44.67 -15.62
CA LEU A 114 10.51 44.38 -16.87
C LEU A 114 10.95 45.70 -17.50
N ARG A 115 12.22 45.83 -17.83
CA ARG A 115 12.83 47.00 -18.48
C ARG A 115 13.40 46.59 -19.83
N PHE A 116 13.38 47.53 -20.76
CA PHE A 116 13.77 47.30 -22.16
C PHE A 116 14.81 48.32 -22.63
N ASP A 117 15.47 48.02 -23.75
CA ASP A 117 16.54 48.85 -24.32
C ASP A 117 16.11 50.22 -24.82
N ASP A 118 14.82 50.41 -25.10
CA ASP A 118 14.22 51.71 -25.45
C ASP A 118 13.92 52.59 -24.22
N GLY A 119 14.26 52.12 -23.01
CA GLY A 119 14.02 52.82 -21.74
C GLY A 119 12.60 52.66 -21.19
N SER A 120 11.72 51.92 -21.88
CA SER A 120 10.38 51.62 -21.40
C SER A 120 10.39 50.55 -20.29
N LYS A 121 9.30 50.49 -19.53
CA LYS A 121 9.14 49.55 -18.41
C LYS A 121 7.72 49.04 -18.25
N VAL A 122 7.59 47.83 -17.71
CA VAL A 122 6.31 47.16 -17.40
C VAL A 122 6.39 46.60 -15.99
N SER A 123 5.60 47.14 -15.08
CA SER A 123 5.48 46.63 -13.71
C SER A 123 4.45 45.50 -13.64
N HIS A 124 4.72 44.49 -12.81
CA HIS A 124 3.82 43.36 -12.62
C HIS A 124 3.91 42.82 -11.18
N THR A 125 2.77 42.40 -10.63
CA THR A 125 2.70 41.71 -9.34
C THR A 125 2.46 40.23 -9.61
N LEU A 126 3.45 39.40 -9.29
CA LEU A 126 3.39 37.95 -9.43
C LEU A 126 2.57 37.32 -8.30
N LYS A 127 2.00 36.14 -8.53
CA LYS A 127 1.24 35.37 -7.54
C LYS A 127 2.18 34.61 -6.58
N ASP A 128 1.73 34.44 -5.33
CA ASP A 128 2.45 33.63 -4.33
C ASP A 128 2.25 32.12 -4.53
N ASN A 129 2.86 31.58 -5.58
CA ASN A 129 2.90 30.17 -5.92
C ASN A 129 4.13 29.86 -6.79
N VAL A 130 4.40 28.59 -7.04
CA VAL A 130 5.50 28.14 -7.92
C VAL A 130 5.10 27.97 -9.39
N HIS A 131 3.87 28.37 -9.76
CA HIS A 131 3.39 28.22 -11.13
C HIS A 131 4.01 29.27 -12.06
N PRO A 132 4.27 28.92 -13.33
CA PRO A 132 4.73 29.89 -14.31
C PRO A 132 3.74 31.03 -14.52
N GLU A 133 4.25 32.20 -14.91
CA GLU A 133 3.42 33.37 -15.21
C GLU A 133 3.86 34.03 -16.50
N VAL A 134 2.89 34.37 -17.36
CA VAL A 134 3.11 35.11 -18.59
C VAL A 134 2.78 36.59 -18.37
N ILE A 135 3.72 37.46 -18.72
CA ILE A 135 3.60 38.91 -18.63
C ILE A 135 3.48 39.44 -20.05
N ARG A 136 2.30 39.95 -20.38
CA ARG A 136 1.99 40.51 -21.70
C ARG A 136 2.17 42.02 -21.69
N PHE A 137 2.71 42.57 -22.77
CA PHE A 137 2.95 44.00 -22.96
C PHE A 137 2.82 44.40 -24.42
N LYS A 138 2.71 45.70 -24.69
CA LYS A 138 2.63 46.21 -26.07
C LYS A 138 3.87 45.80 -26.88
N LEU A 139 3.64 45.20 -28.05
CA LEU A 139 4.67 44.78 -29.02
C LEU A 139 5.71 45.86 -29.22
N ARG A 140 6.98 45.48 -29.04
CA ARG A 140 8.13 46.35 -29.25
C ARG A 140 9.35 45.57 -29.71
N ARG A 141 10.29 46.27 -30.33
CA ARG A 141 11.58 45.70 -30.68
C ARG A 141 12.50 45.76 -29.45
N VAL A 142 13.06 44.63 -29.06
CA VAL A 142 13.91 44.48 -27.88
C VAL A 142 15.28 43.92 -28.26
N ALA A 143 16.35 44.53 -27.75
CA ALA A 143 17.70 43.98 -27.77
C ALA A 143 18.05 43.26 -26.46
N TRP A 144 17.51 43.73 -25.34
CA TRP A 144 17.61 43.09 -24.03
C TRP A 144 16.34 43.30 -23.21
N ILE A 145 16.09 42.38 -22.29
CA ILE A 145 15.01 42.43 -21.30
C ILE A 145 15.65 42.31 -19.93
N GLU A 146 15.46 43.30 -19.06
CA GLU A 146 15.94 43.26 -17.67
C GLU A 146 14.76 43.07 -16.72
N LEU A 147 14.76 41.96 -15.98
CA LEU A 147 13.85 41.71 -14.87
C LEU A 147 14.43 42.34 -13.61
N ALA A 148 13.81 43.39 -13.09
CA ALA A 148 14.11 43.96 -11.78
C ALA A 148 13.14 43.42 -10.72
N VAL A 149 13.67 42.72 -9.73
CA VAL A 149 12.91 42.25 -8.55
C VAL A 149 12.85 43.37 -7.53
N LEU A 150 11.65 43.81 -7.17
CA LEU A 150 11.41 44.90 -6.23
C LEU A 150 11.01 44.40 -4.83
N SER A 151 10.33 43.26 -4.74
CA SER A 151 10.01 42.59 -3.46
C SER A 151 9.72 41.09 -3.62
N THR A 152 9.70 40.35 -2.50
CA THR A 152 9.32 38.93 -2.40
C THR A 152 8.19 38.74 -1.38
N TYR A 153 7.50 37.59 -1.41
CA TYR A 153 6.43 37.25 -0.46
C TYR A 153 6.94 36.80 0.92
N ALA A 154 8.15 36.24 0.98
CA ALA A 154 8.76 35.72 2.21
C ALA A 154 10.28 35.94 2.22
N GLU A 155 10.89 35.86 3.40
CA GLU A 155 12.33 35.76 3.58
C GLU A 155 12.75 34.28 3.70
N LYS A 156 13.50 33.76 2.72
CA LYS A 156 14.02 32.37 2.71
C LYS A 156 15.55 32.35 2.54
N VAL A 157 16.11 31.36 1.85
CA VAL A 157 17.55 31.31 1.58
C VAL A 157 17.89 32.13 0.33
N TYR A 158 17.12 31.93 -0.73
CA TYR A 158 17.29 32.59 -2.03
C TYR A 158 15.97 33.16 -2.55
N PHE A 159 16.05 33.99 -3.57
CA PHE A 159 14.98 34.23 -4.54
C PHE A 159 15.57 34.17 -5.95
N GLY A 160 14.72 33.97 -6.95
CA GLY A 160 15.17 33.84 -8.33
C GLY A 160 14.13 33.13 -9.17
N LEU A 161 14.57 32.58 -10.30
CA LEU A 161 13.70 31.91 -11.26
C LEU A 161 14.44 30.77 -11.95
N ALA A 162 13.67 29.81 -12.46
CA ALA A 162 14.19 28.71 -13.24
C ALA A 162 14.53 29.17 -14.65
N GLU A 163 13.60 29.85 -15.34
CA GLU A 163 13.87 30.36 -16.69
C GLU A 163 13.08 31.63 -17.02
N LEU A 164 13.70 32.53 -17.77
CA LEU A 164 13.07 33.68 -18.40
C LEU A 164 13.06 33.47 -19.91
N MET A 165 11.85 33.34 -20.46
CA MET A 165 11.64 33.19 -21.90
C MET A 165 10.95 34.44 -22.45
N ALA A 166 11.23 34.77 -23.71
CA ALA A 166 10.64 35.92 -24.39
C ALA A 166 10.02 35.49 -25.72
N PHE A 167 8.85 36.02 -26.07
CA PHE A 167 8.09 35.60 -27.23
C PHE A 167 7.48 36.77 -28.00
N ARG A 168 7.20 36.50 -29.27
CA ARG A 168 6.26 37.26 -30.10
C ARG A 168 4.97 36.44 -30.18
N ASP A 169 3.99 36.82 -29.38
CA ASP A 169 2.71 36.16 -29.17
C ASP A 169 1.51 37.12 -29.39
N PRO A 170 1.33 37.64 -30.61
CA PRO A 170 0.28 38.62 -30.92
C PRO A 170 -1.13 38.02 -30.92
N LYS A 171 -1.24 36.69 -30.85
CA LYS A 171 -2.48 35.92 -30.85
C LYS A 171 -2.82 35.31 -29.49
N GLU A 172 -1.99 35.57 -28.48
CA GLU A 172 -2.12 34.98 -27.13
C GLU A 172 -2.13 33.43 -27.14
N GLU A 173 -1.33 32.83 -28.01
CA GLU A 173 -1.12 31.38 -28.17
C GLU A 173 -0.36 30.76 -27.01
N ILE A 174 0.34 31.55 -26.17
CA ILE A 174 0.87 31.06 -24.89
C ILE A 174 -0.28 30.93 -23.91
N PHE A 175 -0.68 29.69 -23.65
CA PHE A 175 -1.74 29.35 -22.73
C PHE A 175 -1.20 28.52 -21.56
N MET A 176 -1.56 28.93 -20.35
CA MET A 176 -1.35 28.15 -19.14
C MET A 176 -2.52 27.17 -19.01
N ALA A 177 -2.28 25.87 -19.16
CA ALA A 177 -3.28 24.89 -18.77
C ALA A 177 -3.68 25.19 -17.31
N ALA A 178 -4.98 25.17 -17.00
CA ALA A 178 -5.44 25.44 -15.64
C ALA A 178 -4.60 24.58 -14.68
N ALA A 179 -3.97 25.23 -13.69
CA ALA A 179 -3.23 24.51 -12.68
C ALA A 179 -4.15 23.39 -12.15
N PRO A 180 -3.67 22.15 -12.01
CA PRO A 180 -4.44 21.17 -11.29
C PRO A 180 -4.84 21.81 -9.94
N PRO A 181 -6.07 21.61 -9.45
CA PRO A 181 -6.47 22.13 -8.15
C PRO A 181 -5.39 21.79 -7.11
N PRO A 182 -5.24 22.60 -6.03
CA PRO A 182 -4.26 22.32 -4.98
C PRO A 182 -4.28 20.84 -4.64
N ALA A 183 -3.09 20.24 -4.49
CA ALA A 183 -2.96 18.80 -4.35
C ALA A 183 -4.02 18.32 -3.35
N PRO A 184 -4.84 17.29 -3.67
CA PRO A 184 -5.94 16.84 -2.82
C PRO A 184 -5.57 16.60 -1.35
N LYS A 185 -4.27 16.53 -1.04
CA LYS A 185 -3.62 16.41 0.26
C LYS A 185 -3.66 17.67 1.14
N ASP A 186 -3.69 18.90 0.61
CA ASP A 186 -3.57 20.12 1.44
C ASP A 186 -4.72 20.27 2.44
N LYS A 187 -5.92 19.82 2.06
CA LYS A 187 -7.08 19.70 2.96
C LYS A 187 -6.80 18.80 4.17
N TRP A 188 -5.93 17.81 4.02
CA TRP A 188 -5.65 16.76 5.01
C TRP A 188 -4.38 17.06 5.84
N HIS A 189 -3.60 18.06 5.44
CA HIS A 189 -2.52 18.59 6.26
C HIS A 189 -3.09 19.58 7.29
N ASN A 190 -2.58 19.52 8.54
CA ASN A 190 -3.00 20.39 9.64
C ASN A 190 -4.50 20.35 9.98
N VAL A 191 -5.15 19.21 9.74
CA VAL A 191 -6.56 19.02 10.07
C VAL A 191 -6.76 19.13 11.58
N LYS A 192 -7.71 19.97 11.99
CA LYS A 192 -8.19 20.01 13.37
C LYS A 192 -9.08 18.80 13.60
N LEU A 193 -8.58 17.83 14.33
CA LEU A 193 -9.34 16.64 14.72
C LEU A 193 -10.39 17.02 15.78
N THR A 194 -11.66 16.79 15.46
CA THR A 194 -12.76 17.13 16.36
C THR A 194 -13.41 15.86 16.89
N GLN A 195 -13.29 15.60 18.19
CA GLN A 195 -13.95 14.45 18.80
C GLN A 195 -15.42 14.77 19.10
N LEU A 196 -16.32 14.19 18.31
CA LEU A 196 -17.76 14.20 18.54
C LEU A 196 -18.12 12.92 19.30
N ARG A 197 -18.34 13.01 20.61
CA ARG A 197 -18.64 11.83 21.44
C ARG A 197 -19.75 10.97 20.81
N ARG A 198 -19.51 9.67 20.68
CA ARG A 198 -20.54 8.68 20.33
C ARG A 198 -21.14 8.09 21.61
N GLU A 199 -22.46 8.04 21.67
CA GLU A 199 -23.16 7.51 22.84
C GLU A 199 -23.45 6.01 22.75
N LYS A 200 -23.61 5.49 21.53
CA LYS A 200 -23.95 4.09 21.30
C LYS A 200 -22.69 3.29 21.04
N HIS A 201 -22.43 2.30 21.89
CA HIS A 201 -21.33 1.35 21.78
C HIS A 201 -21.81 -0.08 22.08
N PRO A 202 -21.16 -1.12 21.52
CA PRO A 202 -20.10 -1.06 20.51
C PRO A 202 -20.63 -0.52 19.16
N CYS A 203 -19.77 0.10 18.37
CA CYS A 203 -20.17 0.80 17.15
C CYS A 203 -19.13 0.82 16.02
N VAL A 204 -18.04 0.06 16.17
CA VAL A 204 -16.99 -0.06 15.15
C VAL A 204 -17.16 -1.36 14.38
N TYR A 205 -16.80 -2.50 14.99
CA TYR A 205 -16.81 -3.81 14.31
C TYR A 205 -18.09 -4.61 14.54
N ILE A 206 -18.79 -4.34 15.63
CA ILE A 206 -20.09 -4.92 15.96
C ILE A 206 -20.99 -3.82 16.52
N THR A 207 -22.30 -4.04 16.46
CA THR A 207 -23.32 -3.16 17.05
C THR A 207 -24.12 -3.88 18.13
N PRO A 208 -24.93 -3.17 18.96
CA PRO A 208 -25.86 -3.84 19.88
C PRO A 208 -26.82 -4.83 19.17
N ALA A 209 -27.20 -4.53 17.92
CA ALA A 209 -28.03 -5.43 17.13
C ALA A 209 -27.29 -6.73 16.75
N ASP A 210 -25.99 -6.66 16.46
CA ASP A 210 -25.17 -7.83 16.19
C ASP A 210 -24.92 -8.66 17.45
N VAL A 211 -24.81 -8.02 18.63
CA VAL A 211 -24.76 -8.74 19.92
C VAL A 211 -26.04 -9.54 20.15
N GLU A 212 -27.21 -8.95 19.86
CA GLU A 212 -28.48 -9.69 19.93
C GLU A 212 -28.56 -10.83 18.90
N ARG A 213 -27.98 -10.65 17.71
CA ARG A 213 -27.84 -11.72 16.72
C ARG A 213 -26.94 -12.84 17.23
N ALA A 214 -25.81 -12.52 17.86
CA ALA A 214 -24.91 -13.49 18.46
C ALA A 214 -25.60 -14.34 19.52
N LYS A 215 -26.42 -13.74 20.39
CA LYS A 215 -27.23 -14.48 21.38
C LYS A 215 -28.18 -15.49 20.72
N LYS A 216 -28.82 -15.10 19.62
CA LYS A 216 -29.68 -16.01 18.83
C LYS A 216 -28.86 -17.13 18.18
N ASN A 217 -27.70 -16.78 17.60
CA ASN A 217 -26.80 -17.74 16.96
C ASN A 217 -26.27 -18.79 17.97
N ILE A 218 -25.96 -18.39 19.20
CA ILE A 218 -25.55 -19.27 20.31
C ILE A 218 -26.66 -20.27 20.68
N GLN A 219 -27.92 -19.82 20.73
CA GLN A 219 -29.05 -20.71 21.02
C GLN A 219 -29.30 -21.70 19.87
N ARG A 220 -29.04 -21.26 18.65
CA ARG A 220 -29.36 -21.98 17.43
C ARG A 220 -28.33 -23.02 17.05
N TRP A 221 -27.06 -22.66 16.99
CA TRP A 221 -26.03 -23.49 16.36
C TRP A 221 -25.04 -24.08 17.37
N PRO A 222 -24.78 -25.40 17.32
CA PRO A 222 -23.82 -26.04 18.22
C PRO A 222 -22.41 -25.45 18.16
N TRP A 223 -21.93 -25.08 16.96
CA TRP A 223 -20.60 -24.48 16.80
C TRP A 223 -20.51 -23.11 17.48
N ALA A 224 -21.57 -22.29 17.39
CA ALA A 224 -21.62 -20.97 17.99
C ALA A 224 -21.68 -21.08 19.52
N LYS A 225 -22.46 -22.03 20.04
CA LYS A 225 -22.52 -22.34 21.47
C LYS A 225 -21.16 -22.79 22.01
N SER A 226 -20.48 -23.71 21.32
CA SER A 226 -19.15 -24.18 21.71
C SER A 226 -18.13 -23.03 21.71
N TYR A 227 -18.12 -22.24 20.65
CA TYR A 227 -17.19 -21.12 20.52
C TYR A 227 -17.41 -20.04 21.60
N ALA A 228 -18.67 -19.70 21.91
CA ALA A 228 -19.01 -18.79 23.01
C ALA A 228 -18.60 -19.34 24.38
N ALA A 229 -18.78 -20.65 24.62
CA ALA A 229 -18.35 -21.29 25.86
C ALA A 229 -16.81 -21.25 26.02
N ASP A 230 -16.06 -21.45 24.94
CA ASP A 230 -14.61 -21.35 24.95
C ASP A 230 -14.13 -19.91 25.25
N ILE A 231 -14.80 -18.89 24.70
CA ILE A 231 -14.54 -17.48 25.03
C ILE A 231 -14.70 -17.23 26.53
N VAL A 232 -15.83 -17.64 27.11
CA VAL A 232 -16.12 -17.44 28.53
C VAL A 232 -15.10 -18.19 29.39
N LYS A 233 -14.80 -19.44 29.06
CA LYS A 233 -13.79 -20.25 29.75
C LYS A 233 -12.40 -19.58 29.73
N ASN A 234 -12.01 -19.01 28.60
CA ASN A 234 -10.75 -18.27 28.50
C ASN A 234 -10.78 -16.99 29.34
N GLY A 235 -11.89 -16.24 29.32
CA GLY A 235 -12.11 -15.08 30.17
C GLY A 235 -12.01 -15.41 31.67
N ASP A 236 -12.64 -16.50 32.11
CA ASP A 236 -12.58 -17.01 33.48
C ASP A 236 -11.15 -17.35 33.91
N GLY A 237 -10.33 -17.86 32.99
CA GLY A 237 -8.90 -18.08 33.23
C GLY A 237 -8.17 -16.80 33.61
N TRP A 238 -8.46 -15.69 32.94
CA TRP A 238 -7.84 -14.39 33.19
C TRP A 238 -8.41 -13.68 34.43
N LEU A 239 -9.68 -13.90 34.78
CA LEU A 239 -10.28 -13.34 36.00
C LEU A 239 -9.59 -13.80 37.29
N LYS A 240 -8.97 -14.99 37.28
CA LYS A 240 -8.28 -15.55 38.46
C LYS A 240 -7.03 -14.76 38.88
N ARG A 241 -6.45 -13.97 37.98
CA ARG A 241 -5.26 -13.16 38.28
C ARG A 241 -5.68 -11.92 39.06
N PRO A 242 -4.94 -11.47 40.08
CA PRO A 242 -5.27 -10.23 40.78
C PRO A 242 -5.01 -9.01 39.88
N ASP A 243 -5.59 -7.86 40.20
CA ASP A 243 -5.56 -6.67 39.33
C ASP A 243 -4.14 -6.10 39.18
N GLU A 244 -3.38 -6.05 40.27
CA GLU A 244 -2.01 -5.57 40.32
C GLU A 244 -1.04 -6.41 39.50
N TRP A 245 -1.39 -7.69 39.24
CA TRP A 245 -0.54 -8.60 38.47
C TRP A 245 -0.29 -8.07 37.06
N PHE A 246 -1.30 -7.46 36.42
CA PHE A 246 -1.19 -6.98 35.04
C PHE A 246 -0.18 -5.83 34.91
N ALA A 247 -0.17 -4.90 35.85
CA ALA A 247 0.81 -3.82 35.88
C ALA A 247 2.23 -4.34 36.15
N GLN A 248 2.38 -5.37 37.00
CA GLN A 248 3.67 -5.98 37.31
C GLN A 248 4.30 -6.72 36.12
N GLN A 249 3.49 -7.19 35.17
CA GLN A 249 4.01 -7.85 33.97
C GLN A 249 4.51 -6.88 32.90
N LEU A 250 4.10 -5.62 32.95
CA LEU A 250 4.40 -4.67 31.88
C LEU A 250 5.92 -4.48 31.72
N PRO A 251 6.41 -4.40 30.47
CA PRO A 251 7.73 -3.86 30.20
C PRO A 251 7.85 -2.41 30.71
N ALA A 252 9.08 -1.98 30.98
CA ALA A 252 9.36 -0.59 31.30
C ALA A 252 8.97 0.35 30.14
N LYS A 253 8.65 1.61 30.46
CA LYS A 253 8.41 2.65 29.46
C LYS A 253 9.65 2.81 28.57
N GLY A 254 9.47 2.70 27.25
CA GLY A 254 10.57 2.79 26.28
C GLY A 254 11.44 1.53 26.20
N ALA A 255 11.00 0.40 26.76
CA ALA A 255 11.69 -0.87 26.64
C ALA A 255 11.88 -1.29 25.17
N CYS A 256 12.90 -2.12 24.94
CA CYS A 256 13.10 -2.77 23.66
C CYS A 256 11.96 -3.77 23.40
N PHE A 257 11.49 -3.79 22.14
CA PHE A 257 10.61 -4.83 21.60
C PHE A 257 11.29 -5.42 20.37
N ALA A 258 11.11 -6.72 20.13
CA ALA A 258 11.73 -7.39 18.99
C ALA A 258 10.82 -8.41 18.32
N TYR A 259 11.06 -8.60 17.03
CA TYR A 259 10.43 -9.57 16.16
C TYR A 259 10.90 -11.00 16.49
N GLY A 260 12.21 -11.19 16.68
CA GLY A 260 12.85 -12.49 16.90
C GLY A 260 13.57 -13.05 15.66
N PHE A 261 14.06 -12.20 14.74
CA PHE A 261 14.65 -12.66 13.47
C PHE A 261 15.95 -13.45 13.63
N THR A 262 16.78 -13.12 14.62
CA THR A 262 18.17 -13.63 14.70
C THR A 262 18.29 -15.04 15.27
N GLY A 263 17.26 -15.53 15.98
CA GLY A 263 17.23 -16.87 16.54
C GLY A 263 18.31 -17.13 17.59
N CYS A 264 18.41 -18.38 18.05
CA CYS A 264 19.33 -18.79 19.13
C CYS A 264 20.81 -18.63 18.72
N PRO A 265 21.67 -17.93 19.48
CA PRO A 265 23.11 -17.83 19.17
C PRO A 265 23.86 -19.15 19.31
N ILE A 266 23.28 -20.14 20.01
CA ILE A 266 23.89 -21.46 20.26
C ILE A 266 23.64 -22.43 19.09
N CYS A 267 22.43 -22.41 18.51
CA CYS A 267 21.99 -23.44 17.55
C CYS A 267 21.17 -22.91 16.36
N SER A 268 21.08 -21.58 16.20
CA SER A 268 20.34 -20.86 15.14
C SER A 268 18.84 -21.11 15.07
N SER A 269 18.28 -21.95 15.95
CA SER A 269 16.86 -22.26 15.97
C SER A 269 16.03 -21.08 16.46
N SER A 270 14.86 -20.87 15.85
CA SER A 270 13.91 -19.82 16.24
C SER A 270 13.31 -20.09 17.63
N TRP A 271 12.91 -19.04 18.34
CA TRP A 271 12.04 -19.10 19.51
C TRP A 271 10.61 -18.62 19.21
N GLY A 272 10.26 -18.41 17.94
CA GLY A 272 8.98 -17.80 17.53
C GLY A 272 9.06 -16.28 17.44
N THR A 273 7.94 -15.65 17.10
CA THR A 273 7.87 -14.22 16.78
C THR A 273 6.74 -13.54 17.56
N TRP A 274 7.03 -12.36 18.13
CA TRP A 274 6.08 -11.55 18.91
C TRP A 274 5.22 -12.37 19.89
N GLY A 275 3.88 -12.30 19.82
CA GLY A 275 2.95 -13.08 20.64
C GLY A 275 3.09 -14.60 20.49
N GLY A 276 3.68 -15.08 19.38
CA GLY A 276 4.02 -16.49 19.14
C GLY A 276 5.39 -16.91 19.66
N ALA A 277 6.14 -16.02 20.31
CA ALA A 277 7.39 -16.38 20.96
C ALA A 277 7.17 -17.39 22.10
N ARG A 278 8.09 -18.34 22.24
CA ARG A 278 8.12 -19.38 23.26
C ARG A 278 8.59 -18.80 24.59
N CYS A 279 7.67 -18.12 25.26
CA CYS A 279 7.87 -17.51 26.56
C CYS A 279 6.93 -18.12 27.60
N SER A 280 7.17 -17.85 28.89
CA SER A 280 6.25 -18.21 29.98
C SER A 280 6.18 -17.08 30.99
N TRP A 281 4.99 -16.88 31.57
CA TRP A 281 4.77 -15.97 32.70
C TRP A 281 5.59 -16.35 33.94
N ASP A 282 5.98 -17.63 34.07
CA ASP A 282 6.79 -18.13 35.19
C ASP A 282 8.29 -17.84 35.03
N LYS A 283 8.70 -17.38 33.84
CA LYS A 283 10.10 -17.12 33.48
C LYS A 283 10.24 -15.74 32.85
N PRO A 284 10.00 -14.66 33.64
CA PRO A 284 9.97 -13.31 33.10
C PRO A 284 11.31 -12.91 32.47
N GLY A 285 11.25 -12.24 31.33
CA GLY A 285 12.42 -11.78 30.59
C GLY A 285 13.13 -12.85 29.75
N LYS A 286 12.58 -14.07 29.66
CA LYS A 286 13.23 -15.18 28.96
C LYS A 286 12.44 -15.71 27.76
N VAL A 287 13.19 -16.20 26.78
CA VAL A 287 12.71 -16.96 25.62
C VAL A 287 13.30 -18.37 25.61
N THR A 288 12.56 -19.34 25.05
CA THR A 288 13.06 -20.71 24.85
C THR A 288 13.11 -21.06 23.36
N CYS A 289 14.27 -21.39 22.81
CA CYS A 289 14.37 -21.72 21.39
C CYS A 289 13.74 -23.08 21.05
N ALA A 290 13.61 -23.40 19.75
CA ALA A 290 13.00 -24.65 19.28
C ALA A 290 13.68 -25.89 19.88
N ASN A 291 14.99 -25.81 20.11
CA ASN A 291 15.83 -26.88 20.67
C ASN A 291 15.97 -26.84 22.21
N GLY A 292 15.26 -25.93 22.90
CA GLY A 292 15.15 -25.95 24.36
C GLY A 292 16.15 -25.08 25.13
N HIS A 293 17.03 -24.33 24.47
CA HIS A 293 17.89 -23.35 25.16
C HIS A 293 17.07 -22.18 25.69
N GLU A 294 17.28 -21.84 26.96
CA GLU A 294 16.57 -20.77 27.66
C GLU A 294 17.48 -19.55 27.81
N LEU A 295 17.08 -18.40 27.23
CA LEU A 295 17.92 -17.22 27.07
C LEU A 295 17.17 -15.95 27.55
N PRO A 296 17.85 -14.94 28.12
CA PRO A 296 19.30 -14.88 28.37
C PRO A 296 19.76 -15.86 29.46
N ASP A 297 21.02 -16.26 29.37
CA ASP A 297 21.75 -17.00 30.39
C ASP A 297 23.04 -16.23 30.79
N ALA A 298 23.90 -16.83 31.61
CA ALA A 298 25.12 -16.17 32.08
C ALA A 298 26.15 -15.92 30.97
N GLU A 299 26.19 -16.76 29.93
CA GLU A 299 27.11 -16.63 28.80
C GLU A 299 26.55 -15.71 27.70
N HIS A 300 25.22 -15.57 27.67
CA HIS A 300 24.48 -14.77 26.70
C HIS A 300 23.61 -13.71 27.40
N PRO A 301 24.22 -12.76 28.13
CA PRO A 301 23.45 -11.74 28.85
C PRO A 301 22.79 -10.76 27.88
N ASP A 302 21.55 -10.37 28.20
CA ASP A 302 20.80 -9.31 27.53
C ASP A 302 20.33 -8.32 28.61
N PRO A 303 20.87 -7.09 28.67
CA PRO A 303 20.45 -6.08 29.65
C PRO A 303 19.16 -5.34 29.24
N GLY A 304 18.48 -5.77 28.18
CA GLY A 304 17.31 -5.10 27.59
C GLY A 304 17.62 -4.33 26.30
N THR A 305 18.85 -4.41 25.81
CA THR A 305 19.29 -3.81 24.52
C THR A 305 19.83 -4.85 23.54
N GLY A 306 19.66 -6.13 23.85
CA GLY A 306 20.13 -7.26 23.06
C GLY A 306 21.53 -7.75 23.43
N HIS A 307 21.78 -9.02 23.13
CA HIS A 307 23.06 -9.70 23.24
C HIS A 307 23.80 -9.69 21.90
N VAL A 308 25.05 -9.20 21.85
CA VAL A 308 25.87 -9.25 20.63
C VAL A 308 26.53 -10.63 20.53
N GLY A 309 26.10 -11.42 19.56
CA GLY A 309 26.65 -12.73 19.27
C GLY A 309 28.07 -12.66 18.69
N LYS A 310 28.76 -13.80 18.66
CA LYS A 310 30.14 -13.91 18.13
C LYS A 310 30.27 -13.53 16.65
N ASP A 311 29.18 -13.64 15.90
CA ASP A 311 29.09 -13.26 14.49
C ASP A 311 28.68 -11.79 14.27
N GLY A 312 28.57 -11.00 15.34
CA GLY A 312 28.20 -9.59 15.32
C GLY A 312 26.70 -9.33 15.22
N ARG A 313 25.85 -10.36 15.14
CA ARG A 313 24.38 -10.18 15.17
C ARG A 313 23.91 -9.85 16.59
N ILE A 314 22.84 -9.07 16.69
CA ILE A 314 22.22 -8.76 17.98
C ILE A 314 21.01 -9.68 18.20
N HIS A 315 20.95 -10.32 19.36
CA HIS A 315 19.90 -11.24 19.78
C HIS A 315 19.07 -10.59 20.90
N TYR A 316 17.81 -10.26 20.62
CA TYR A 316 16.93 -9.53 21.54
C TYR A 316 16.02 -10.49 22.31
N PHE A 317 16.54 -11.12 23.37
CA PHE A 317 15.78 -12.07 24.18
C PHE A 317 14.71 -11.36 25.01
N ILE A 318 15.12 -10.33 25.75
CA ILE A 318 14.20 -9.52 26.57
C ILE A 318 13.23 -8.76 25.66
N GLY A 319 13.71 -8.25 24.52
CA GLY A 319 12.85 -7.58 23.53
C GLY A 319 11.76 -8.49 22.97
N SER A 320 12.08 -9.77 22.72
CA SER A 320 11.11 -10.77 22.28
C SER A 320 10.11 -11.12 23.40
N TYR A 321 10.57 -11.23 24.65
CA TYR A 321 9.69 -11.42 25.80
C TYR A 321 8.73 -10.23 25.98
N ASN A 322 9.21 -9.00 25.87
CA ASN A 322 8.38 -7.79 25.97
C ASN A 322 7.29 -7.75 24.89
N ALA A 323 7.65 -8.11 23.64
CA ALA A 323 6.68 -8.24 22.55
C ALA A 323 5.64 -9.32 22.82
N TRP A 324 6.06 -10.48 23.35
CA TRP A 324 5.16 -11.53 23.77
C TRP A 324 4.18 -11.07 24.86
N VAL A 325 4.66 -10.39 25.91
CA VAL A 325 3.81 -9.90 27.00
C VAL A 325 2.69 -9.01 26.49
N VAL A 326 3.02 -7.93 25.75
CA VAL A 326 1.99 -6.97 25.32
C VAL A 326 1.00 -7.60 24.35
N GLU A 327 1.44 -8.54 23.51
CA GLU A 327 0.55 -9.24 22.59
C GLU A 327 -0.30 -10.30 23.28
N GLN A 328 0.19 -10.98 24.32
CA GLN A 328 -0.65 -11.88 25.12
C GLN A 328 -1.70 -11.11 25.92
N LEU A 329 -1.34 -9.96 26.50
CA LEU A 329 -2.27 -9.08 27.19
C LEU A 329 -3.37 -8.56 26.25
N GLU A 330 -3.02 -8.19 25.02
CA GLU A 330 -3.97 -7.75 24.00
C GLU A 330 -4.80 -8.92 23.43
N SER A 331 -4.14 -9.83 22.71
CA SER A 331 -4.78 -10.80 21.82
C SER A 331 -5.41 -11.98 22.54
N SER A 332 -4.94 -12.28 23.77
CA SER A 332 -5.45 -13.40 24.57
C SER A 332 -6.27 -12.93 25.76
N ALA A 333 -5.75 -12.01 26.59
CA ALA A 333 -6.45 -11.56 27.78
C ALA A 333 -7.59 -10.58 27.45
N CYS A 334 -7.27 -9.38 26.93
CA CYS A 334 -8.28 -8.37 26.58
C CYS A 334 -9.33 -8.89 25.62
N ARG A 335 -8.92 -9.60 24.55
CA ARG A 335 -9.86 -10.20 23.59
C ARG A 335 -10.89 -11.10 24.27
N SER A 336 -10.45 -12.01 25.13
CA SER A 336 -11.36 -12.97 25.78
C SER A 336 -12.26 -12.27 26.79
N LEU A 337 -11.73 -11.35 27.58
CA LEU A 337 -12.46 -10.60 28.59
C LEU A 337 -13.52 -9.67 27.96
N ALA A 338 -13.14 -8.87 26.95
CA ALA A 338 -14.08 -7.99 26.27
C ALA A 338 -15.20 -8.77 25.58
N LEU A 339 -14.89 -9.90 24.93
CA LEU A 339 -15.91 -10.74 24.32
C LEU A 339 -16.81 -11.46 25.33
N ALA A 340 -16.24 -11.97 26.43
CA ALA A 340 -17.02 -12.56 27.49
C ALA A 340 -17.99 -11.53 28.10
N TYR A 341 -17.55 -10.28 28.32
CA TYR A 341 -18.43 -9.18 28.70
C TYR A 341 -19.57 -8.98 27.69
N THR A 342 -19.24 -8.83 26.40
CA THR A 342 -20.24 -8.64 25.33
C THR A 342 -21.30 -9.73 25.30
N LEU A 343 -20.91 -10.99 25.54
CA LEU A 343 -21.84 -12.13 25.48
C LEU A 343 -22.66 -12.32 26.77
N THR A 344 -22.13 -11.94 27.93
CA THR A 344 -22.70 -12.27 29.24
C THR A 344 -23.26 -11.08 30.01
N GLY A 345 -22.76 -9.87 29.75
CA GLY A 345 -23.00 -8.68 30.55
C GLY A 345 -22.30 -8.66 31.92
N ASP A 346 -21.43 -9.63 32.24
CA ASP A 346 -20.75 -9.69 33.54
C ASP A 346 -19.61 -8.65 33.64
N GLU A 347 -19.85 -7.63 34.45
CA GLU A 347 -18.93 -6.49 34.68
C GLU A 347 -17.54 -6.90 35.17
N ARG A 348 -17.36 -8.11 35.75
CA ARG A 348 -16.03 -8.58 36.16
C ARG A 348 -15.07 -8.68 34.98
N TYR A 349 -15.57 -9.11 33.82
CA TYR A 349 -14.75 -9.20 32.61
C TYR A 349 -14.38 -7.82 32.09
N ALA A 350 -15.34 -6.89 32.01
CA ALA A 350 -15.09 -5.53 31.55
C ALA A 350 -14.13 -4.77 32.48
N HIS A 351 -14.26 -4.97 33.81
CA HIS A 351 -13.34 -4.42 34.80
C HIS A 351 -11.90 -4.86 34.53
N LYS A 352 -11.69 -6.15 34.26
CA LYS A 352 -10.36 -6.68 33.98
C LYS A 352 -9.80 -6.19 32.64
N ALA A 353 -10.63 -6.15 31.60
CA ALA A 353 -10.24 -5.60 30.31
C ALA A 353 -9.83 -4.12 30.42
N ALA A 354 -10.57 -3.32 31.20
CA ALA A 354 -10.26 -1.90 31.44
C ALA A 354 -8.89 -1.72 32.13
N ILE A 355 -8.56 -2.57 33.11
CA ILE A 355 -7.25 -2.54 33.79
C ILE A 355 -6.11 -2.87 32.83
N ILE A 356 -6.28 -3.87 31.97
CA ILE A 356 -5.24 -4.26 31.02
C ILE A 356 -5.03 -3.17 29.96
N LEU A 357 -6.11 -2.59 29.43
CA LEU A 357 -6.01 -1.49 28.46
C LEU A 357 -5.36 -0.24 29.10
N ASP A 358 -5.70 0.07 30.36
CA ASP A 358 -5.06 1.17 31.12
C ASP A 358 -3.57 0.91 31.35
N ALA A 359 -3.22 -0.33 31.69
CA ALA A 359 -1.84 -0.80 31.83
C ALA A 359 -1.04 -0.60 30.53
N LEU A 360 -1.55 -1.07 29.40
CA LEU A 360 -0.91 -0.88 28.10
C LEU A 360 -0.81 0.61 27.73
N ALA A 361 -1.88 1.39 27.96
CA ALA A 361 -1.90 2.82 27.68
C ALA A 361 -0.83 3.62 28.47
N SER A 362 -0.51 3.20 29.70
CA SER A 362 0.47 3.88 30.55
C SER A 362 1.90 3.93 29.99
N ILE A 363 2.27 2.95 29.16
CA ILE A 363 3.62 2.85 28.58
C ILE A 363 3.65 3.11 27.06
N TYR A 364 2.50 3.05 26.38
CA TYR A 364 2.39 3.15 24.92
C TYR A 364 3.08 4.39 24.32
N PRO A 365 2.89 5.63 24.86
CA PRO A 365 3.54 6.82 24.29
C PRO A 365 5.07 6.80 24.34
N GLY A 366 5.67 5.99 25.22
CA GLY A 366 7.12 5.85 25.33
C GLY A 366 7.70 4.79 24.40
N CYS A 367 6.89 3.93 23.79
CA CYS A 367 7.36 2.77 23.04
C CYS A 367 7.22 2.99 21.52
N THR A 368 8.02 3.89 20.95
CA THR A 368 7.83 4.46 19.60
C THR A 368 8.70 3.85 18.50
N SER A 369 9.59 2.90 18.84
CA SER A 369 10.55 2.33 17.90
C SER A 369 10.00 1.16 17.08
N GLY A 370 8.89 0.55 17.48
CA GLY A 370 8.46 -0.74 16.92
C GLY A 370 9.42 -1.87 17.32
N SER A 371 9.49 -2.92 16.50
CA SER A 371 10.51 -3.97 16.64
C SER A 371 11.90 -3.45 16.30
N TRP A 372 12.85 -3.53 17.24
CA TRP A 372 14.23 -3.00 17.10
C TRP A 372 15.09 -3.79 16.10
N ASP A 373 14.80 -5.08 15.91
CA ASP A 373 15.44 -5.94 14.93
C ASP A 373 14.78 -5.87 13.55
N TYR A 374 13.77 -5.03 13.35
CA TYR A 374 13.19 -4.77 12.05
C TYR A 374 14.07 -3.78 11.26
N PRO A 375 14.40 -4.05 9.98
CA PRO A 375 15.31 -3.21 9.19
C PRO A 375 14.67 -1.86 8.86
N SER A 376 14.78 -0.90 9.78
CA SER A 376 14.17 0.43 9.70
C SER A 376 15.12 1.52 10.18
N LYS A 377 15.22 2.61 9.42
CA LYS A 377 16.04 3.78 9.75
C LYS A 377 15.29 5.08 9.41
N PRO A 378 14.96 5.93 10.40
CA PRO A 378 15.02 5.64 11.84
C PRO A 378 14.04 4.51 12.24
N PRO A 379 14.22 3.86 13.41
CA PRO A 379 13.21 2.99 13.97
C PRO A 379 11.86 3.70 14.10
N SER A 380 10.77 3.02 13.78
CA SER A 380 9.45 3.62 13.70
C SER A 380 8.38 2.56 13.95
N GLY A 381 7.44 2.87 14.85
CA GLY A 381 6.32 1.99 15.17
C GLY A 381 5.72 2.29 16.53
N ARG A 382 5.04 1.29 17.09
CA ARG A 382 4.48 1.30 18.45
C ARG A 382 4.58 -0.09 19.05
N PHE A 383 5.07 -0.19 20.30
CA PHE A 383 5.37 -1.48 20.95
C PHE A 383 6.16 -2.42 20.01
N SER A 384 5.67 -3.64 19.80
CA SER A 384 6.28 -4.66 18.94
C SER A 384 6.11 -4.39 17.45
N ARG A 385 5.23 -3.48 17.04
CA ARG A 385 4.82 -3.37 15.63
C ARG A 385 5.56 -2.25 14.91
N PRO A 386 6.32 -2.56 13.84
CA PRO A 386 7.00 -1.55 13.04
C PRO A 386 6.06 -0.92 12.01
N TRP A 387 6.22 0.38 11.75
CA TRP A 387 5.55 1.11 10.66
C TRP A 387 4.02 0.86 10.62
N TYR A 388 3.50 0.52 9.45
CA TYR A 388 2.07 0.29 9.21
C TYR A 388 1.49 -0.85 10.04
N GLN A 389 2.33 -1.77 10.53
CA GLN A 389 1.87 -2.87 11.36
C GLN A 389 1.33 -2.40 12.72
N VAL A 390 1.59 -1.15 13.12
CA VAL A 390 0.96 -0.54 14.31
C VAL A 390 -0.56 -0.66 14.24
N ALA A 391 -1.13 -0.42 13.06
CA ALA A 391 -2.56 -0.51 12.86
C ALA A 391 -3.12 -1.93 13.07
N ARG A 392 -2.30 -2.97 12.83
CA ARG A 392 -2.70 -4.39 13.01
C ARG A 392 -3.06 -4.73 14.44
N VAL A 393 -2.52 -4.02 15.41
CA VAL A 393 -2.85 -4.19 16.84
C VAL A 393 -3.78 -3.07 17.32
N LEU A 394 -3.63 -1.85 16.80
CA LEU A 394 -4.49 -0.71 17.15
C LEU A 394 -5.98 -1.01 16.94
N ILE A 395 -6.34 -1.67 15.82
CA ILE A 395 -7.73 -2.02 15.55
C ILE A 395 -8.33 -2.96 16.62
N HIS A 396 -7.50 -3.79 17.25
CA HIS A 396 -7.95 -4.68 18.31
C HIS A 396 -8.09 -3.95 19.64
N TYR A 397 -7.18 -3.03 19.97
CA TYR A 397 -7.38 -2.12 21.12
C TYR A 397 -8.70 -1.35 21.02
N VAL A 398 -9.00 -0.82 19.82
CA VAL A 398 -10.28 -0.18 19.53
C VAL A 398 -11.44 -1.15 19.76
N ASN A 399 -11.39 -2.35 19.19
CA ASN A 399 -12.47 -3.32 19.31
C ASN A 399 -12.73 -3.74 20.77
N HIS A 400 -11.67 -3.93 21.57
CA HIS A 400 -11.81 -4.28 22.97
C HIS A 400 -12.40 -3.12 23.78
N TYR A 401 -11.90 -1.89 23.57
CA TYR A 401 -12.41 -0.69 24.21
C TYR A 401 -13.87 -0.41 23.87
N ASP A 402 -14.24 -0.51 22.59
CA ASP A 402 -15.58 -0.27 22.06
C ASP A 402 -16.61 -1.21 22.71
N GLN A 403 -16.25 -2.47 22.93
CA GLN A 403 -17.11 -3.44 23.62
C GLN A 403 -17.33 -3.13 25.10
N ILE A 404 -16.33 -2.60 25.80
CA ILE A 404 -16.42 -2.29 27.23
C ILE A 404 -16.73 -0.81 27.51
N PHE A 405 -17.08 -0.03 26.48
CA PHE A 405 -17.15 1.43 26.57
C PHE A 405 -18.05 1.95 27.71
N HIS A 406 -19.10 1.21 28.05
CA HIS A 406 -20.06 1.54 29.11
C HIS A 406 -19.69 1.01 30.51
N ALA A 407 -18.57 0.30 30.63
CA ALA A 407 -18.14 -0.28 31.91
C ALA A 407 -17.74 0.82 32.90
N LYS A 408 -18.24 0.72 34.13
CA LYS A 408 -17.95 1.68 35.21
C LYS A 408 -16.46 1.74 35.57
N SER A 409 -15.76 0.63 35.34
CA SER A 409 -14.34 0.49 35.63
C SER A 409 -13.47 1.46 34.80
N LEU A 410 -13.96 1.96 33.67
CA LEU A 410 -13.26 2.96 32.87
C LEU A 410 -13.17 4.33 33.55
N ASP A 411 -14.10 4.66 34.45
CA ASP A 411 -14.11 5.95 35.14
C ASP A 411 -13.30 5.93 36.45
N ALA A 412 -12.71 4.78 36.81
CA ALA A 412 -11.80 4.65 37.94
C ALA A 412 -10.45 5.35 37.66
N PRO A 413 -9.65 5.66 38.71
CA PRO A 413 -8.31 6.19 38.54
C PRO A 413 -7.41 5.29 37.67
N SER A 414 -6.64 5.93 36.79
CA SER A 414 -5.62 5.30 35.96
C SER A 414 -4.32 5.06 36.73
N LEU A 415 -3.48 4.16 36.21
CA LEU A 415 -2.06 4.07 36.55
C LEU A 415 -1.29 5.36 36.24
N VAL A 416 -1.80 6.21 35.34
CA VAL A 416 -1.24 7.54 35.06
C VAL A 416 -1.90 8.56 36.00
N PRO A 417 -1.13 9.20 36.92
CA PRO A 417 -1.70 10.13 37.90
C PRO A 417 -2.49 11.27 37.25
N GLY A 418 -3.68 11.54 37.81
CA GLY A 418 -4.56 12.63 37.35
C GLY A 418 -5.49 12.26 36.19
N LEU A 419 -5.41 11.04 35.65
CA LEU A 419 -6.31 10.53 34.62
C LEU A 419 -7.25 9.46 35.17
N THR A 420 -8.44 9.36 34.58
CA THR A 420 -9.26 8.15 34.61
C THR A 420 -8.69 7.12 33.62
N ARG A 421 -9.02 5.83 33.79
CA ARG A 421 -8.64 4.78 32.82
C ARG A 421 -9.12 5.12 31.42
N ARG A 422 -10.34 5.64 31.29
CA ARG A 422 -10.92 6.12 30.05
C ARG A 422 -10.02 7.15 29.37
N GLN A 423 -9.66 8.21 30.08
CA GLN A 423 -8.82 9.27 29.54
C GLN A 423 -7.45 8.73 29.12
N ASN A 424 -6.83 7.88 29.94
CA ASN A 424 -5.55 7.27 29.61
C ASN A 424 -5.64 6.40 28.34
N ILE A 425 -6.66 5.54 28.24
CA ILE A 425 -6.88 4.67 27.06
C ILE A 425 -7.16 5.52 25.82
N GLU A 426 -8.07 6.49 25.90
CA GLU A 426 -8.42 7.33 24.75
C GLU A 426 -7.23 8.17 24.27
N ASP A 427 -6.52 8.84 25.19
CA ASP A 427 -5.48 9.81 24.81
C ASP A 427 -4.12 9.14 24.55
N ASN A 428 -3.67 8.27 25.45
CA ASN A 428 -2.31 7.72 25.39
C ASN A 428 -2.19 6.44 24.56
N LEU A 429 -3.29 5.73 24.29
CA LEU A 429 -3.30 4.53 23.44
C LEU A 429 -3.99 4.79 22.10
N LEU A 430 -5.28 5.10 22.11
CA LEU A 430 -6.09 5.16 20.88
C LEU A 430 -5.73 6.36 20.01
N LYS A 431 -5.85 7.59 20.53
CA LYS A 431 -5.51 8.82 19.79
C LYS A 431 -4.03 8.89 19.46
N ASN A 432 -3.15 8.46 20.36
CA ASN A 432 -1.72 8.39 20.06
C ASN A 432 -1.42 7.47 18.86
N GLY A 433 -2.00 6.26 18.86
CA GLY A 433 -1.85 5.31 17.77
C GLY A 433 -2.49 5.81 16.46
N ALA A 434 -3.69 6.38 16.54
CA ALA A 434 -4.39 6.93 15.38
C ALA A 434 -3.66 8.12 14.77
N TRP A 435 -3.12 9.02 15.60
CA TRP A 435 -2.33 10.15 15.10
C TRP A 435 -1.09 9.68 14.35
N TYR A 436 -0.36 8.70 14.91
CA TYR A 436 0.77 8.09 14.21
C TYR A 436 0.34 7.51 12.87
N CYS A 437 -0.73 6.72 12.85
CA CYS A 437 -1.20 6.11 11.61
C CYS A 437 -1.64 7.17 10.59
N TYR A 438 -2.43 8.15 11.01
CA TYR A 438 -2.86 9.26 10.17
C TYR A 438 -1.69 10.04 9.59
N GLU A 439 -0.74 10.48 10.42
CA GLU A 439 0.43 11.24 9.97
C GLU A 439 1.30 10.46 8.99
N GLN A 440 1.55 9.17 9.26
CA GLN A 440 2.27 8.32 8.31
C GLN A 440 1.49 8.19 7.00
N SER A 441 0.16 8.11 7.07
CA SER A 441 -0.65 7.92 5.88
C SER A 441 -0.67 9.09 4.89
N LEU A 442 -0.45 10.31 5.39
CA LEU A 442 -0.34 11.49 4.54
C LEU A 442 0.87 11.41 3.57
N LYS A 443 1.90 10.65 3.95
CA LYS A 443 3.14 10.45 3.18
C LYS A 443 3.02 9.36 2.11
N GLY A 444 1.90 8.64 2.09
CA GLY A 444 1.74 7.34 1.47
C GLY A 444 1.50 7.28 -0.04
N GLY A 445 1.04 6.10 -0.46
CA GLY A 445 0.67 5.74 -1.83
C GLY A 445 -0.42 4.66 -1.86
N LEU A 446 -0.79 4.18 -3.05
CA LEU A 446 -1.89 3.23 -3.19
C LEU A 446 -1.43 1.77 -3.01
N HIS A 447 -0.94 1.36 -1.84
CA HIS A 447 -0.48 -0.02 -1.57
C HIS A 447 -0.97 -0.58 -0.22
N ASN A 448 -0.74 -1.87 0.03
CA ASN A 448 -1.27 -2.59 1.19
C ASN A 448 -0.84 -1.98 2.54
N GLY A 449 0.44 -1.64 2.69
CA GLY A 449 0.95 -1.02 3.93
C GLY A 449 0.32 0.34 4.22
N GLU A 450 -0.06 1.10 3.20
CA GLU A 450 -0.73 2.39 3.40
C GLU A 450 -2.17 2.19 3.89
N ALA A 451 -2.86 1.18 3.34
CA ALA A 451 -4.21 0.83 3.77
C ALA A 451 -4.26 0.43 5.25
N ASP A 452 -3.19 -0.20 5.75
CA ASP A 452 -3.00 -0.53 7.16
C ASP A 452 -3.06 0.74 8.05
N TYR A 453 -2.28 1.79 7.76
CA TYR A 453 -2.34 3.02 8.55
C TYR A 453 -3.75 3.61 8.56
N ILE A 454 -4.37 3.70 7.39
CA ILE A 454 -5.66 4.35 7.22
C ILE A 454 -6.75 3.64 8.03
N ARG A 455 -6.80 2.31 8.01
CA ARG A 455 -7.77 1.56 8.82
C ARG A 455 -7.58 1.73 10.33
N GLY A 456 -6.35 1.95 10.79
CA GLY A 456 -6.04 2.20 12.19
C GLY A 456 -6.65 3.53 12.67
N ALA A 457 -6.47 4.59 11.87
CA ALA A 457 -7.09 5.89 12.13
C ALA A 457 -8.62 5.82 12.00
N LEU A 458 -9.14 5.14 10.96
CA LEU A 458 -10.57 4.90 10.76
C LEU A 458 -11.24 4.28 11.99
N ALA A 459 -10.68 3.19 12.52
CA ALA A 459 -11.25 2.48 13.66
C ALA A 459 -11.40 3.41 14.89
N VAL A 460 -10.35 4.18 15.19
CA VAL A 460 -10.39 5.17 16.29
C VAL A 460 -11.37 6.30 16.00
N GLY A 461 -11.44 6.77 14.75
CA GLY A 461 -12.41 7.77 14.31
C GLY A 461 -13.85 7.29 14.49
N CYS A 462 -14.13 6.04 14.14
CA CYS A 462 -15.45 5.42 14.35
C CYS A 462 -15.78 5.24 15.83
N ALA A 463 -14.81 4.86 16.68
CA ALA A 463 -15.05 4.69 18.12
C ALA A 463 -15.28 6.03 18.83
N LEU A 464 -14.37 7.00 18.65
CA LEU A 464 -14.38 8.25 19.41
C LEU A 464 -15.22 9.35 18.74
N GLY A 465 -15.69 9.09 17.51
CA GLY A 465 -16.46 10.02 16.68
C GLY A 465 -15.62 11.17 16.14
N ILE A 466 -14.47 10.86 15.53
CA ILE A 466 -13.60 11.82 14.86
C ILE A 466 -13.85 11.72 13.35
N PRO A 467 -14.73 12.55 12.76
CA PRO A 467 -15.14 12.42 11.36
C PRO A 467 -13.98 12.58 10.39
N GLU A 468 -12.95 13.35 10.73
CA GLU A 468 -11.83 13.61 9.84
C GLU A 468 -11.02 12.35 9.51
N TYR A 469 -10.91 11.41 10.46
CA TYR A 469 -10.30 10.11 10.20
C TYR A 469 -11.18 9.21 9.32
N VAL A 470 -12.51 9.31 9.46
CA VAL A 470 -13.46 8.56 8.64
C VAL A 470 -13.46 9.08 7.20
N ASP A 471 -13.50 10.40 7.04
CA ASP A 471 -13.47 11.07 5.74
C ASP A 471 -12.15 10.79 5.02
N TRP A 472 -11.01 10.80 5.73
CA TRP A 472 -9.71 10.42 5.16
C TRP A 472 -9.72 8.97 4.65
N ALA A 473 -10.26 8.06 5.43
CA ALA A 473 -10.31 6.65 5.08
C ALA A 473 -11.30 6.31 3.97
N LEU A 474 -12.36 7.09 3.81
CA LEU A 474 -13.36 6.88 2.77
C LEU A 474 -12.98 7.58 1.46
N ASP A 475 -12.76 8.90 1.54
CA ASP A 475 -12.69 9.84 0.41
C ASP A 475 -11.33 10.56 0.30
N GLY A 476 -10.36 10.23 1.16
CA GLY A 476 -8.99 10.71 1.00
C GLY A 476 -8.35 10.22 -0.32
N PRO A 477 -7.24 10.82 -0.75
CA PRO A 477 -6.49 10.40 -1.94
C PRO A 477 -6.03 8.94 -1.87
N TYR A 478 -5.89 8.41 -0.66
CA TYR A 478 -5.57 7.01 -0.38
C TYR A 478 -6.71 6.29 0.36
N GLY A 479 -7.91 6.85 0.39
CA GLY A 479 -9.08 6.21 0.99
C GLY A 479 -9.54 4.97 0.20
N ILE A 480 -10.44 4.18 0.79
CA ILE A 480 -10.92 2.90 0.22
C ILE A 480 -11.54 3.05 -1.17
N ARG A 481 -12.21 4.17 -1.47
CA ARG A 481 -12.74 4.44 -2.82
C ARG A 481 -11.61 4.59 -3.85
N SER A 482 -10.54 5.29 -3.47
CA SER A 482 -9.33 5.44 -4.30
C SER A 482 -8.61 4.11 -4.49
N TYR A 483 -8.53 3.28 -3.45
CA TYR A 483 -8.01 1.92 -3.56
C TYR A 483 -8.81 1.05 -4.52
N LEU A 484 -10.14 0.97 -4.36
CA LEU A 484 -10.99 0.19 -5.26
C LEU A 484 -10.89 0.69 -6.71
N ALA A 485 -10.85 2.01 -6.91
CA ALA A 485 -10.75 2.59 -8.23
C ALA A 485 -9.46 2.19 -8.96
N ASN A 486 -8.31 2.21 -8.27
CA ASN A 486 -6.99 2.13 -8.89
C ASN A 486 -6.32 0.76 -8.75
N ASN A 487 -6.46 0.11 -7.59
CA ASN A 487 -5.75 -1.12 -7.26
C ASN A 487 -6.50 -2.38 -7.64
N VAL A 488 -7.81 -2.25 -7.89
CA VAL A 488 -8.68 -3.36 -8.27
C VAL A 488 -9.04 -3.27 -9.75
N ASP A 489 -8.70 -4.32 -10.48
CA ASP A 489 -9.03 -4.44 -11.89
C ASP A 489 -10.47 -4.93 -12.14
N ARG A 490 -10.82 -5.07 -13.43
CA ARG A 490 -12.16 -5.52 -13.85
C ARG A 490 -12.48 -6.94 -13.37
N ASP A 491 -11.47 -7.81 -13.30
CA ASP A 491 -11.62 -9.21 -12.89
C ASP A 491 -11.45 -9.37 -11.36
N GLY A 492 -11.43 -8.25 -10.62
CA GLY A 492 -11.31 -8.24 -9.16
C GLY A 492 -9.90 -8.53 -8.66
N ARG A 493 -8.85 -8.32 -9.47
CA ARG A 493 -7.46 -8.58 -9.09
C ARG A 493 -6.76 -7.39 -8.49
N TYR A 494 -5.81 -7.70 -7.61
CA TYR A 494 -4.99 -6.70 -6.92
C TYR A 494 -3.70 -6.48 -7.71
N TYR A 495 -3.26 -5.22 -7.79
CA TYR A 495 -2.20 -4.85 -8.73
C TYR A 495 -0.78 -5.33 -8.34
N GLU A 496 -0.46 -5.58 -7.07
CA GLU A 496 0.95 -5.82 -6.64
C GLU A 496 1.57 -7.14 -7.13
N THR A 497 0.89 -7.93 -7.97
CA THR A 497 1.48 -9.05 -8.72
C THR A 497 1.98 -10.18 -7.83
N SER A 498 1.17 -10.60 -6.85
CA SER A 498 1.41 -11.77 -6.00
C SER A 498 0.11 -12.26 -5.40
N MET A 499 -0.09 -13.58 -5.34
CA MET A 499 -1.29 -14.17 -4.74
C MET A 499 -1.34 -13.95 -3.21
N SER A 500 -0.23 -14.14 -2.48
CA SER A 500 -0.20 -13.94 -1.02
C SER A 500 -0.55 -12.50 -0.64
N TYR A 501 0.06 -11.53 -1.32
CA TYR A 501 -0.17 -10.11 -1.07
C TYR A 501 -1.55 -9.66 -1.54
N SER A 502 -2.09 -10.30 -2.58
CA SER A 502 -3.47 -10.13 -3.02
C SER A 502 -4.47 -10.56 -1.94
N ILE A 503 -4.30 -11.73 -1.33
CA ILE A 503 -5.19 -12.19 -0.25
C ILE A 503 -4.96 -11.37 1.02
N HIS A 504 -3.71 -11.06 1.37
CA HIS A 504 -3.40 -10.22 2.51
C HIS A 504 -4.09 -8.84 2.40
N THR A 505 -4.05 -8.21 1.23
CA THR A 505 -4.67 -6.88 1.02
C THR A 505 -6.18 -6.94 1.08
N ARG A 506 -6.80 -8.06 0.64
CA ARG A 506 -8.23 -8.30 0.79
C ARG A 506 -8.65 -8.26 2.25
N ASP A 507 -7.91 -8.96 3.12
CA ASP A 507 -8.17 -8.93 4.56
C ASP A 507 -8.06 -7.50 5.12
N LEU A 508 -7.07 -6.71 4.67
CA LEU A 508 -6.95 -5.32 5.07
C LEU A 508 -8.16 -4.48 4.63
N TYR A 509 -8.60 -4.60 3.37
CA TYR A 509 -9.71 -3.81 2.83
C TYR A 509 -11.05 -4.20 3.49
N LEU A 510 -11.23 -5.47 3.87
CA LEU A 510 -12.42 -5.89 4.62
C LEU A 510 -12.55 -5.16 5.95
N THR A 511 -11.45 -4.82 6.62
CA THR A 511 -11.52 -4.14 7.91
C THR A 511 -12.02 -2.69 7.82
N PHE A 512 -12.21 -2.13 6.63
CA PHE A 512 -12.91 -0.86 6.42
C PHE A 512 -14.44 -1.03 6.45
N SER A 513 -14.95 -2.22 6.12
CA SER A 513 -16.38 -2.45 5.88
C SER A 513 -17.24 -2.22 7.11
N GLU A 514 -16.95 -2.91 8.21
CA GLU A 514 -17.73 -2.81 9.45
C GLU A 514 -17.66 -1.40 10.07
N PRO A 515 -16.49 -0.74 10.22
CA PRO A 515 -16.44 0.64 10.69
C PRO A 515 -17.27 1.62 9.86
N LEU A 516 -17.26 1.47 8.53
CA LEU A 516 -17.97 2.38 7.60
C LEU A 516 -19.48 2.12 7.56
N ILE A 517 -19.93 0.86 7.61
CA ILE A 517 -21.36 0.55 7.64
C ILE A 517 -21.98 0.90 9.00
N ASN A 518 -21.20 0.85 10.08
CA ASN A 518 -21.63 1.21 11.44
C ASN A 518 -21.41 2.70 11.78
N TRP A 519 -20.89 3.47 10.83
CA TRP A 519 -20.74 4.92 10.98
C TRP A 519 -22.10 5.63 11.00
N THR A 520 -22.14 6.85 11.54
CA THR A 520 -23.37 7.65 11.64
C THR A 520 -23.99 7.98 10.28
N LYS A 521 -23.17 8.01 9.23
CA LYS A 521 -23.58 7.98 7.82
C LYS A 521 -23.10 6.66 7.21
N PRO A 522 -23.91 5.59 7.26
CA PRO A 522 -23.50 4.27 6.83
C PRO A 522 -23.05 4.23 5.37
N VAL A 523 -21.92 3.58 5.11
CA VAL A 523 -21.46 3.25 3.75
C VAL A 523 -21.27 1.75 3.65
N ASN A 524 -22.14 1.09 2.87
CA ASN A 524 -21.99 -0.34 2.57
C ASN A 524 -21.06 -0.53 1.36
N LEU A 525 -19.82 -0.95 1.60
CA LEU A 525 -18.87 -1.24 0.52
C LEU A 525 -19.31 -2.39 -0.38
N CYS A 526 -20.15 -3.33 0.09
CA CYS A 526 -20.69 -4.41 -0.75
C CYS A 526 -21.68 -3.90 -1.81
N ALA A 527 -22.13 -2.64 -1.74
CA ALA A 527 -22.89 -2.01 -2.81
C ALA A 527 -22.02 -1.64 -4.03
N ASP A 528 -20.69 -1.55 -3.86
CA ASP A 528 -19.75 -1.27 -4.94
C ASP A 528 -19.42 -2.54 -5.76
N ALA A 529 -19.53 -2.45 -7.09
CA ALA A 529 -19.31 -3.58 -7.99
C ALA A 529 -17.85 -4.07 -8.02
N LYS A 530 -16.87 -3.17 -7.88
CA LYS A 530 -15.45 -3.55 -7.79
C LYS A 530 -15.16 -4.21 -6.45
N PHE A 531 -15.74 -3.75 -5.36
CA PHE A 531 -15.61 -4.43 -4.06
C PHE A 531 -16.16 -5.85 -4.14
N ARG A 532 -17.36 -6.04 -4.71
CA ARG A 532 -17.92 -7.38 -4.95
C ARG A 532 -17.01 -8.24 -5.82
N ALA A 533 -16.50 -7.72 -6.93
CA ALA A 533 -15.57 -8.45 -7.79
C ALA A 533 -14.27 -8.82 -7.06
N PHE A 534 -13.74 -7.91 -6.22
CA PHE A 534 -12.51 -8.12 -5.46
C PHE A 534 -12.59 -9.34 -4.53
N PHE A 535 -13.77 -9.59 -3.95
CA PHE A 535 -14.01 -10.66 -2.98
C PHE A 535 -14.68 -11.91 -3.57
N THR A 536 -15.11 -11.88 -4.83
CA THR A 536 -15.77 -13.04 -5.46
C THR A 536 -14.74 -14.04 -5.98
N LEU A 537 -14.49 -15.09 -5.19
CA LEU A 537 -13.64 -16.25 -5.53
C LEU A 537 -12.21 -15.93 -6.02
N PRO A 538 -11.46 -15.01 -5.39
CA PRO A 538 -10.11 -14.66 -5.84
C PRO A 538 -9.15 -15.84 -5.88
N GLU A 539 -9.18 -16.75 -4.90
CA GLU A 539 -8.25 -17.90 -4.92
C GLU A 539 -8.67 -18.94 -5.96
N LEU A 540 -9.95 -19.34 -5.97
CA LEU A 540 -10.43 -20.43 -6.82
C LEU A 540 -10.39 -20.10 -8.32
N THR A 541 -10.53 -18.84 -8.71
CA THR A 541 -10.46 -18.43 -10.13
C THR A 541 -9.03 -18.46 -10.68
N ALA A 542 -8.00 -18.30 -9.85
CA ALA A 542 -6.59 -18.44 -10.23
C ALA A 542 -6.05 -19.87 -10.00
N ASN A 543 -6.81 -20.72 -9.32
CA ASN A 543 -6.39 -22.05 -8.91
C ASN A 543 -6.10 -22.98 -10.10
N CYS A 544 -5.03 -23.77 -9.96
CA CYS A 544 -4.66 -24.83 -10.90
C CYS A 544 -4.92 -26.20 -10.24
N PHE A 545 -6.18 -26.67 -10.30
CA PHE A 545 -6.59 -28.02 -9.86
C PHE A 545 -6.22 -28.41 -8.42
N GLY A 546 -6.47 -27.51 -7.47
CA GLY A 546 -6.20 -27.70 -6.04
C GLY A 546 -4.91 -27.05 -5.57
N HIS A 547 -4.16 -26.41 -6.48
CA HIS A 547 -2.93 -25.70 -6.20
C HIS A 547 -3.12 -24.19 -6.22
N THR A 548 -2.59 -23.53 -5.19
CA THR A 548 -2.37 -22.09 -5.20
C THR A 548 -1.21 -21.83 -6.15
N VAL A 549 -1.39 -20.91 -7.08
CA VAL A 549 -0.38 -20.61 -8.09
C VAL A 549 0.75 -19.73 -7.51
N SER A 550 1.99 -20.17 -7.72
CA SER A 550 3.18 -19.50 -7.20
C SER A 550 3.74 -18.52 -8.24
N TYR A 551 3.33 -17.25 -8.13
CA TYR A 551 3.91 -16.13 -8.90
C TYR A 551 4.18 -14.94 -7.97
N GLY A 552 5.22 -14.17 -8.28
CA GLY A 552 5.67 -13.06 -7.45
C GLY A 552 6.08 -13.53 -6.05
N ASP A 553 5.89 -12.68 -5.05
CA ASP A 553 6.22 -12.97 -3.65
C ASP A 553 5.22 -13.97 -3.00
N GLN A 554 5.09 -15.17 -3.57
CA GLN A 554 4.25 -16.29 -3.12
C GLN A 554 5.13 -17.53 -2.94
N GLY A 555 5.02 -18.24 -1.81
CA GLY A 555 5.79 -19.46 -1.59
C GLY A 555 5.41 -20.61 -2.54
N PRO A 556 6.32 -21.58 -2.74
CA PRO A 556 6.09 -22.71 -3.64
C PRO A 556 5.03 -23.66 -3.05
N ASP A 557 4.14 -24.19 -3.90
CA ASP A 557 3.25 -25.29 -3.52
C ASP A 557 3.92 -26.65 -3.75
N THR A 558 4.47 -27.23 -2.68
CA THR A 558 5.14 -28.55 -2.71
C THR A 558 4.18 -29.73 -2.51
N SER A 559 2.88 -29.46 -2.35
CA SER A 559 1.90 -30.48 -2.02
C SER A 559 1.60 -31.40 -3.20
N LYS A 560 1.08 -32.61 -2.91
CA LYS A 560 0.53 -33.51 -3.92
C LYS A 560 -0.99 -33.52 -3.81
N ARG A 561 -1.69 -32.88 -4.74
CA ARG A 561 -3.16 -32.74 -4.74
C ARG A 561 -3.71 -32.94 -6.14
N TYR A 562 -4.87 -33.57 -6.25
CA TYR A 562 -5.57 -33.72 -7.52
C TYR A 562 -6.75 -32.77 -7.56
N ASP A 563 -7.27 -32.50 -8.76
CA ASP A 563 -8.48 -31.72 -8.92
C ASP A 563 -9.60 -32.32 -8.05
N PRO A 564 -10.07 -31.60 -7.03
CA PRO A 564 -11.13 -32.12 -6.19
C PRO A 564 -12.44 -32.10 -6.99
N PRO A 565 -13.35 -33.07 -6.76
CA PRO A 565 -14.68 -33.06 -7.39
C PRO A 565 -15.46 -31.75 -7.17
N ARG A 566 -15.10 -31.00 -6.11
CA ARG A 566 -15.61 -29.68 -5.83
C ARG A 566 -14.52 -28.83 -5.20
N LYS A 567 -14.32 -27.64 -5.73
CA LYS A 567 -13.29 -26.70 -5.29
C LYS A 567 -13.73 -25.96 -4.03
N PHE A 568 -12.79 -25.74 -3.12
CA PHE A 568 -13.01 -25.02 -1.87
C PHE A 568 -11.75 -24.22 -1.50
N SER A 569 -11.96 -22.96 -1.11
CA SER A 569 -10.97 -22.13 -0.41
C SER A 569 -11.63 -21.61 0.86
N ALA A 570 -10.88 -21.63 1.96
CA ALA A 570 -11.35 -21.07 3.24
C ALA A 570 -11.52 -19.54 3.15
N SER A 571 -10.61 -18.85 2.45
CA SER A 571 -10.68 -17.40 2.22
C SER A 571 -11.90 -17.05 1.39
N ASP A 572 -12.10 -17.74 0.26
CA ASP A 572 -13.25 -17.53 -0.62
C ASP A 572 -14.58 -17.82 0.08
N TYR A 573 -14.62 -18.82 0.99
CA TYR A 573 -15.78 -19.09 1.83
C TYR A 573 -16.09 -17.94 2.78
N ASN A 574 -15.07 -17.44 3.48
CA ASN A 574 -15.24 -16.29 4.40
C ASN A 574 -15.71 -15.04 3.64
N PHE A 575 -15.14 -14.78 2.46
CA PHE A 575 -15.56 -13.66 1.61
C PHE A 575 -17.01 -13.82 1.13
N ALA A 576 -17.43 -15.03 0.76
CA ALA A 576 -18.81 -15.31 0.38
C ALA A 576 -19.79 -15.08 1.55
N GLU A 577 -19.43 -15.47 2.79
CA GLU A 577 -20.25 -15.20 3.98
C GLU A 577 -20.41 -13.69 4.23
N ILE A 578 -19.34 -12.90 4.04
CA ILE A 578 -19.39 -11.43 4.19
C ILE A 578 -20.27 -10.80 3.10
N LEU A 579 -20.02 -11.13 1.83
CA LEU A 579 -20.81 -10.61 0.70
C LEU A 579 -22.29 -11.01 0.84
N PHE A 580 -22.56 -12.21 1.35
CA PHE A 580 -23.91 -12.64 1.68
C PHE A 580 -24.52 -11.81 2.81
N ALA A 581 -23.88 -11.70 3.97
CA ALA A 581 -24.43 -10.97 5.12
C ALA A 581 -24.65 -9.49 4.81
N ARG A 582 -23.77 -8.88 4.00
CA ARG A 582 -23.76 -7.45 3.68
C ARG A 582 -24.29 -7.12 2.27
N ALA A 583 -24.92 -8.07 1.59
CA ALA A 583 -25.48 -7.85 0.25
C ALA A 583 -26.40 -6.63 0.20
N ALA A 584 -26.22 -5.78 -0.81
CA ALA A 584 -26.96 -4.52 -0.94
C ALA A 584 -28.35 -4.71 -1.57
N THR A 585 -28.54 -5.76 -2.36
CA THR A 585 -29.81 -6.07 -3.04
C THR A 585 -30.27 -7.50 -2.76
N PRO A 586 -31.58 -7.79 -2.90
CA PRO A 586 -32.09 -9.16 -2.80
C PRO A 586 -31.44 -10.13 -3.80
N GLU A 587 -31.10 -9.65 -4.99
CA GLU A 587 -30.45 -10.45 -6.03
C GLU A 587 -29.03 -10.84 -5.61
N ASP A 588 -28.25 -9.89 -5.11
CA ASP A 588 -26.91 -10.17 -4.56
C ASP A 588 -27.01 -11.12 -3.36
N LYS A 589 -28.00 -10.91 -2.49
CA LYS A 589 -28.24 -11.76 -1.31
C LYS A 589 -28.50 -13.21 -1.72
N ALA A 590 -29.34 -13.43 -2.74
CA ALA A 590 -29.61 -14.76 -3.28
C ALA A 590 -28.36 -15.38 -3.93
N ALA A 591 -27.64 -14.61 -4.75
CA ALA A 591 -26.45 -15.08 -5.46
C ALA A 591 -25.32 -15.49 -4.50
N TYR A 592 -24.97 -14.64 -3.52
CA TYR A 592 -23.90 -14.95 -2.55
C TYR A 592 -24.34 -16.00 -1.53
N GLY A 593 -25.63 -16.06 -1.19
CA GLY A 593 -26.17 -17.15 -0.37
C GLY A 593 -26.07 -18.51 -1.06
N ALA A 594 -26.34 -18.57 -2.37
CA ALA A 594 -26.10 -19.77 -3.17
C ALA A 594 -24.61 -20.13 -3.23
N LEU A 595 -23.72 -19.13 -3.31
CA LEU A 595 -22.27 -19.34 -3.28
C LEU A 595 -21.78 -19.92 -1.93
N VAL A 596 -22.27 -19.40 -0.80
CA VAL A 596 -22.01 -19.98 0.54
C VAL A 596 -22.44 -21.44 0.58
N THR A 597 -23.65 -21.74 0.09
CA THR A 597 -24.19 -23.11 0.02
C THR A 597 -23.33 -24.01 -0.86
N TYR A 598 -22.88 -23.52 -2.02
CA TYR A 598 -22.00 -24.24 -2.93
C TYR A 598 -20.66 -24.61 -2.29
N LEU A 599 -19.96 -23.61 -1.73
CA LEU A 599 -18.66 -23.80 -1.08
C LEU A 599 -18.77 -24.71 0.16
N ALA A 600 -19.89 -24.64 0.90
CA ALA A 600 -20.16 -25.52 2.03
C ALA A 600 -20.67 -26.93 1.66
N ASN A 601 -20.99 -27.21 0.40
CA ASN A 601 -21.62 -28.47 -0.04
C ASN A 601 -23.04 -28.67 0.52
N GLY A 602 -23.76 -27.59 0.80
CA GLY A 602 -24.97 -27.64 1.61
C GLY A 602 -24.73 -27.97 3.09
N LYS A 603 -23.49 -28.18 3.54
CA LYS A 603 -23.12 -28.44 4.94
C LYS A 603 -22.61 -27.16 5.63
N VAL A 604 -23.41 -26.10 5.57
CA VAL A 604 -23.05 -24.75 6.05
C VAL A 604 -22.61 -24.77 7.51
N ASP A 605 -23.33 -25.49 8.38
CA ASP A 605 -22.98 -25.60 9.80
C ASP A 605 -21.61 -26.24 10.03
N ALA A 606 -21.25 -27.25 9.23
CA ALA A 606 -19.93 -27.89 9.32
C ALA A 606 -18.82 -26.97 8.79
N ALA A 607 -19.09 -26.21 7.72
CA ALA A 607 -18.15 -25.24 7.19
C ALA A 607 -17.89 -24.10 8.20
N ARG A 608 -18.93 -23.57 8.85
CA ARG A 608 -18.82 -22.57 9.92
C ARG A 608 -18.09 -23.13 11.15
N ALA A 609 -18.35 -24.38 11.54
CA ALA A 609 -17.62 -25.06 12.61
C ALA A 609 -16.13 -25.24 12.30
N ALA A 610 -15.76 -25.37 11.02
CA ALA A 610 -14.37 -25.46 10.58
C ALA A 610 -13.71 -24.10 10.28
N SER A 611 -14.49 -23.01 10.19
CA SER A 611 -13.96 -21.70 9.80
C SER A 611 -12.98 -21.15 10.83
N ASN A 612 -11.98 -20.42 10.34
CA ASN A 612 -11.05 -19.63 11.17
C ASN A 612 -11.67 -18.29 11.61
N ASP A 613 -12.80 -17.87 11.01
CA ASP A 613 -13.47 -16.60 11.31
C ASP A 613 -14.79 -16.78 12.09
N LYS A 614 -14.79 -17.75 13.02
CA LYS A 614 -15.93 -17.97 13.94
C LYS A 614 -16.32 -16.74 14.73
N HIS A 615 -15.36 -15.84 14.98
CA HIS A 615 -15.63 -14.57 15.65
C HIS A 615 -16.61 -13.73 14.85
N TRP A 616 -16.31 -13.40 13.59
CA TRP A 616 -17.20 -12.60 12.77
C TRP A 616 -18.52 -13.35 12.52
N LEU A 617 -18.46 -14.66 12.21
CA LEU A 617 -19.65 -15.48 11.99
C LEU A 617 -20.60 -15.50 13.19
N LEU A 618 -20.08 -15.50 14.43
CA LEU A 618 -20.92 -15.48 15.63
C LEU A 618 -21.90 -14.29 15.60
N PHE A 619 -21.42 -13.11 15.20
CA PHE A 619 -22.18 -11.86 15.20
C PHE A 619 -22.97 -11.60 13.91
N HIS A 620 -22.56 -12.19 12.78
CA HIS A 620 -23.06 -11.80 11.45
C HIS A 620 -23.63 -12.94 10.61
N ALA A 621 -23.41 -14.20 10.98
CA ALA A 621 -23.93 -15.33 10.20
C ALA A 621 -25.46 -15.34 10.15
N GLU A 622 -25.99 -15.62 8.97
CA GLU A 622 -27.41 -15.75 8.64
C GLU A 622 -27.66 -17.06 7.87
N ASP A 623 -28.92 -17.44 7.65
CA ASP A 623 -29.20 -18.61 6.83
C ASP A 623 -29.07 -18.28 5.34
N PRO A 624 -28.17 -18.94 4.60
CA PRO A 624 -28.25 -18.88 3.15
C PRO A 624 -29.56 -19.50 2.67
N PRO A 625 -30.09 -19.07 1.51
CA PRO A 625 -31.30 -19.63 0.93
C PRO A 625 -31.15 -21.13 0.71
N ALA A 626 -32.23 -21.88 0.96
CA ALA A 626 -32.28 -23.30 0.66
C ALA A 626 -32.18 -23.52 -0.86
N GLY A 627 -31.34 -24.45 -1.30
CA GLY A 627 -31.18 -24.74 -2.72
C GLY A 627 -30.04 -25.73 -2.98
N GLU A 628 -30.00 -26.24 -4.21
CA GLU A 628 -28.88 -27.08 -4.64
C GLU A 628 -27.60 -26.25 -4.73
N PRO A 629 -26.45 -26.81 -4.28
CA PRO A 629 -25.16 -26.15 -4.39
C PRO A 629 -24.72 -26.07 -5.86
N LYS A 630 -25.10 -24.99 -6.55
CA LYS A 630 -24.77 -24.75 -7.97
C LYS A 630 -24.19 -23.36 -8.17
N LEU A 631 -23.13 -23.29 -8.98
CA LEU A 631 -22.59 -22.03 -9.48
C LEU A 631 -23.42 -21.53 -10.66
N THR A 632 -23.34 -20.24 -10.92
CA THR A 632 -23.74 -19.68 -12.22
C THR A 632 -22.83 -20.24 -13.31
N GLU A 633 -23.34 -20.32 -14.55
CA GLU A 633 -22.56 -20.82 -15.70
C GLU A 633 -21.23 -20.07 -15.89
N TRP A 634 -21.23 -18.75 -15.70
CA TRP A 634 -20.04 -17.94 -15.86
C TRP A 634 -18.97 -18.23 -14.78
N LEU A 635 -19.37 -18.48 -13.53
CA LEU A 635 -18.45 -18.85 -12.45
C LEU A 635 -17.91 -20.25 -12.65
N ASP A 636 -18.78 -21.20 -12.99
CA ASP A 636 -18.37 -22.58 -13.30
C ASP A 636 -17.31 -22.60 -14.41
N ARG A 637 -17.55 -21.84 -15.49
CA ARG A 637 -16.58 -21.68 -16.58
C ARG A 637 -15.25 -21.12 -16.07
N ARG A 638 -15.23 -20.04 -15.29
CA ARG A 638 -13.97 -19.43 -14.78
C ARG A 638 -13.15 -20.38 -13.89
N LEU A 639 -13.82 -21.23 -13.13
CA LEU A 639 -13.17 -22.17 -12.20
C LEU A 639 -12.65 -23.42 -12.92
N ASN A 640 -13.35 -23.90 -13.94
CA ASN A 640 -13.14 -25.24 -14.49
C ASN A 640 -12.59 -25.26 -15.92
N ARG A 641 -12.67 -24.16 -16.67
CA ARG A 641 -12.24 -24.08 -18.07
C ARG A 641 -10.98 -23.22 -18.21
N THR A 642 -10.46 -23.18 -19.43
CA THR A 642 -9.45 -22.22 -19.82
C THR A 642 -10.01 -20.81 -19.67
N ASP A 643 -9.26 -19.94 -18.99
CA ASP A 643 -9.68 -18.57 -18.68
C ASP A 643 -8.48 -17.62 -18.64
N PHE A 644 -8.74 -16.32 -18.57
CA PHE A 644 -7.72 -15.30 -18.39
C PHE A 644 -8.17 -14.20 -17.42
N LEU A 645 -7.18 -13.58 -16.77
CA LEU A 645 -7.30 -12.48 -15.84
C LEU A 645 -6.58 -11.31 -16.50
N GLY A 646 -7.35 -10.47 -17.19
CA GLY A 646 -6.85 -9.63 -18.28
C GLY A 646 -5.79 -8.63 -17.85
N ARG A 647 -6.08 -7.80 -16.84
CA ARG A 647 -5.18 -6.72 -16.41
C ARG A 647 -4.05 -7.20 -15.51
N GLU A 648 -4.29 -8.23 -14.70
CA GLU A 648 -3.19 -8.94 -14.02
C GLU A 648 -2.28 -9.67 -15.01
N GLY A 649 -2.76 -9.90 -16.24
CA GLY A 649 -2.04 -10.51 -17.34
C GLY A 649 -1.65 -11.94 -17.00
N ILE A 650 -2.64 -12.74 -16.66
CA ILE A 650 -2.50 -14.16 -16.36
C ILE A 650 -3.46 -14.93 -17.23
N GLY A 651 -2.97 -15.96 -17.92
CA GLY A 651 -3.79 -16.94 -18.59
C GLY A 651 -3.68 -18.30 -17.91
N VAL A 652 -4.79 -19.02 -17.83
CA VAL A 652 -4.84 -20.35 -17.21
C VAL A 652 -5.46 -21.33 -18.19
N LEU A 653 -4.70 -22.33 -18.60
CA LEU A 653 -5.21 -23.50 -19.31
C LEU A 653 -5.63 -24.56 -18.30
N ARG A 654 -6.80 -25.16 -18.49
CA ARG A 654 -7.29 -26.26 -17.65
C ARG A 654 -7.88 -27.36 -18.51
N ALA A 655 -7.39 -28.58 -18.36
CA ALA A 655 -7.82 -29.72 -19.16
C ALA A 655 -7.94 -30.99 -18.31
N GLY A 656 -8.99 -31.79 -18.57
CA GLY A 656 -9.26 -33.03 -17.83
C GLY A 656 -9.86 -32.79 -16.44
N ASN A 657 -9.95 -33.85 -15.65
CA ASN A 657 -10.52 -33.84 -14.31
C ASN A 657 -9.83 -34.89 -13.41
N GLY A 658 -10.02 -34.74 -12.10
CA GLY A 658 -9.50 -35.68 -11.10
C GLY A 658 -8.00 -35.96 -11.26
N ARG A 659 -7.65 -37.23 -11.52
CA ARG A 659 -6.26 -37.68 -11.64
C ARG A 659 -5.59 -37.38 -12.98
N ASP A 660 -6.39 -37.03 -13.98
CA ASP A 660 -5.95 -36.76 -15.35
C ASP A 660 -5.97 -35.25 -15.66
N ALA A 661 -6.25 -34.44 -14.64
CA ALA A 661 -6.25 -32.99 -14.73
C ALA A 661 -4.83 -32.45 -14.95
N GLN A 662 -4.70 -31.53 -15.91
CA GLN A 662 -3.46 -30.79 -16.20
C GLN A 662 -3.78 -29.32 -16.40
N ALA A 663 -3.04 -28.44 -15.73
CA ALA A 663 -3.21 -27.00 -15.86
C ALA A 663 -1.89 -26.32 -16.17
N LEU A 664 -1.95 -25.16 -16.83
CA LEU A 664 -0.80 -24.29 -17.02
C LEU A 664 -1.22 -22.87 -16.74
N LEU A 665 -0.44 -22.18 -15.91
CA LEU A 665 -0.50 -20.73 -15.78
C LEU A 665 0.58 -20.11 -16.66
N LEU A 666 0.24 -19.09 -17.45
CA LEU A 666 1.16 -18.23 -18.20
C LEU A 666 1.02 -16.80 -17.71
N ARG A 667 2.13 -16.20 -17.26
CA ARG A 667 2.23 -14.78 -16.90
C ARG A 667 2.58 -13.95 -18.13
N TYR A 668 1.87 -12.86 -18.35
CA TYR A 668 2.20 -11.85 -19.38
C TYR A 668 1.87 -10.42 -18.91
N GLY A 669 1.40 -10.25 -17.68
CA GLY A 669 1.08 -8.95 -17.10
C GLY A 669 2.30 -8.24 -16.54
N GLN A 670 2.09 -7.01 -16.07
CA GLN A 670 3.15 -6.20 -15.51
C GLN A 670 3.73 -6.84 -14.24
N SER A 671 4.99 -6.52 -13.96
CA SER A 671 5.70 -6.95 -12.76
C SER A 671 5.82 -5.76 -11.81
N LEU A 672 4.99 -5.72 -10.76
CA LEU A 672 4.92 -4.57 -9.84
C LEU A 672 5.58 -4.90 -8.48
N ASN A 673 5.21 -4.23 -7.39
CA ASN A 673 5.94 -4.26 -6.10
C ASN A 673 6.33 -5.66 -5.61
N HIS A 674 5.38 -6.59 -5.67
CA HIS A 674 5.56 -7.99 -5.23
C HIS A 674 5.69 -8.96 -6.41
N GLY A 675 5.78 -8.44 -7.65
CA GLY A 675 6.09 -9.23 -8.83
C GLY A 675 7.58 -9.57 -8.93
N HIS A 676 7.88 -10.59 -9.72
CA HIS A 676 9.24 -10.99 -10.08
C HIS A 676 9.56 -10.56 -11.50
N PHE A 677 10.81 -10.70 -11.94
CA PHE A 677 11.23 -10.37 -13.30
C PHE A 677 10.97 -11.55 -14.24
N ASP A 678 9.69 -11.95 -14.33
CA ASP A 678 9.23 -13.25 -14.83
C ASP A 678 8.12 -13.14 -15.89
N ASP A 679 8.15 -12.10 -16.73
CA ASP A 679 7.17 -11.97 -17.82
C ASP A 679 7.36 -13.14 -18.81
N LEU A 680 6.25 -13.78 -19.20
CA LEU A 680 6.18 -15.05 -19.95
C LEU A 680 6.61 -16.30 -19.17
N ASN A 681 6.76 -16.25 -17.85
CA ASN A 681 6.94 -17.44 -17.00
C ASN A 681 5.73 -18.39 -17.04
N ILE A 682 5.98 -19.68 -16.79
CA ILE A 682 4.94 -20.70 -16.66
C ILE A 682 5.01 -21.46 -15.35
N ASN A 683 3.84 -21.82 -14.83
CA ASN A 683 3.68 -22.87 -13.81
C ASN A 683 2.82 -23.99 -14.42
N TYR A 684 3.41 -25.16 -14.64
CA TYR A 684 2.72 -26.33 -15.19
C TYR A 684 2.39 -27.34 -14.10
N TYR A 685 1.13 -27.79 -14.07
CA TYR A 685 0.60 -28.71 -13.09
C TYR A 685 0.15 -30.01 -13.76
N ALA A 686 0.70 -31.14 -13.31
CA ALA A 686 0.31 -32.47 -13.76
C ALA A 686 0.61 -33.52 -12.69
N LEU A 687 -0.09 -34.66 -12.74
CA LEU A 687 0.06 -35.76 -11.78
C LEU A 687 -0.14 -35.34 -10.31
N GLY A 688 -0.85 -34.23 -10.13
CA GLY A 688 -1.18 -33.61 -8.85
C GLY A 688 -0.04 -32.83 -8.21
N ARG A 689 0.89 -32.27 -8.98
CA ARG A 689 1.99 -31.41 -8.51
C ARG A 689 2.21 -30.28 -9.49
N GLU A 690 2.86 -29.21 -9.03
CA GLU A 690 3.59 -28.31 -9.91
C GLU A 690 4.87 -29.02 -10.41
N VAL A 691 5.03 -29.14 -11.72
CA VAL A 691 6.12 -29.89 -12.37
C VAL A 691 7.28 -28.98 -12.75
N THR A 692 7.01 -27.72 -13.11
CA THR A 692 8.04 -26.73 -13.47
C THR A 692 8.73 -26.12 -12.25
N TYR A 693 8.08 -26.15 -11.09
CA TYR A 693 8.61 -25.72 -9.80
C TYR A 693 9.23 -24.30 -9.81
N ASP A 694 8.38 -23.28 -9.66
CA ASP A 694 8.87 -21.92 -9.40
C ASP A 694 9.22 -21.73 -7.92
N LEU A 695 10.36 -21.11 -7.63
CA LEU A 695 10.84 -20.90 -6.25
C LEU A 695 9.95 -19.94 -5.47
N GLY A 696 9.38 -18.95 -6.15
CA GLY A 696 8.57 -17.92 -5.53
C GLY A 696 9.26 -17.24 -4.33
N TYR A 697 8.66 -17.29 -3.15
CA TYR A 697 9.06 -16.53 -1.97
C TYR A 697 9.01 -17.31 -0.66
N GLY A 698 10.11 -17.32 0.09
CA GLY A 698 10.18 -17.92 1.43
C GLY A 698 10.07 -16.89 2.55
N LEU A 699 11.16 -16.16 2.79
CA LEU A 699 11.23 -15.10 3.81
C LEU A 699 11.53 -13.76 3.14
N GLY A 700 10.78 -12.74 3.55
CA GLY A 700 10.89 -11.39 3.00
C GLY A 700 12.18 -10.68 3.35
N SER A 701 12.58 -9.78 2.45
CA SER A 701 13.76 -8.95 2.54
C SER A 701 15.07 -9.75 2.73
N THR A 702 15.10 -11.01 2.28
CA THR A 702 16.30 -11.85 2.33
C THR A 702 17.11 -11.75 1.05
N HIS A 703 18.41 -12.04 1.16
CA HIS A 703 19.29 -12.19 0.00
C HIS A 703 18.76 -13.24 -0.99
N THR A 704 18.07 -14.28 -0.53
CA THR A 704 17.42 -15.26 -1.41
C THR A 704 16.25 -14.67 -2.17
N GLN A 705 15.42 -13.81 -1.55
CA GLN A 705 14.34 -13.12 -2.26
C GLN A 705 14.90 -12.16 -3.30
N VAL A 706 15.63 -11.12 -2.87
CA VAL A 706 16.05 -10.03 -3.78
C VAL A 706 17.19 -10.42 -4.71
N GLY A 707 18.13 -11.24 -4.24
CA GLY A 707 19.32 -11.61 -5.00
C GLY A 707 19.12 -12.76 -5.97
N TRP A 708 18.13 -13.63 -5.76
CA TRP A 708 17.91 -14.82 -6.60
C TRP A 708 16.47 -14.96 -7.07
N SER A 709 15.52 -15.16 -6.15
CA SER A 709 14.16 -15.60 -6.49
C SER A 709 13.36 -14.58 -7.30
N LYS A 710 13.68 -13.28 -7.21
CA LYS A 710 13.08 -12.25 -8.08
C LYS A 710 13.66 -12.23 -9.50
N GLN A 711 14.82 -12.84 -9.73
CA GLN A 711 15.60 -12.67 -10.95
C GLN A 711 15.11 -13.59 -12.06
N THR A 712 15.14 -13.10 -13.29
CA THR A 712 14.69 -13.82 -14.50
C THR A 712 15.31 -15.21 -14.65
N ALA A 713 16.59 -15.37 -14.29
CA ALA A 713 17.30 -16.64 -14.36
C ALA A 713 16.76 -17.73 -13.41
N SER A 714 15.91 -17.38 -12.45
CA SER A 714 15.29 -18.32 -11.52
C SER A 714 13.91 -18.82 -11.96
N HIS A 715 13.42 -18.37 -13.12
CA HIS A 715 12.08 -18.67 -13.64
C HIS A 715 12.12 -19.52 -14.92
N ASN A 716 10.96 -20.09 -15.29
CA ASN A 716 10.81 -21.01 -16.41
C ASN A 716 10.63 -20.29 -17.75
N LEU A 717 11.62 -19.48 -18.17
CA LEU A 717 11.54 -18.62 -19.36
C LEU A 717 12.93 -18.40 -20.01
N VAL A 718 12.98 -17.76 -21.19
CA VAL A 718 14.24 -17.45 -21.90
C VAL A 718 14.94 -16.21 -21.32
N VAL A 719 16.18 -16.35 -20.85
CA VAL A 719 17.05 -15.22 -20.47
C VAL A 719 17.81 -14.72 -21.70
N VAL A 720 17.90 -13.39 -21.88
CA VAL A 720 18.64 -12.76 -23.00
C VAL A 720 19.86 -12.03 -22.45
N ASN A 721 21.03 -12.22 -23.07
CA ASN A 721 22.31 -11.58 -22.70
C ASN A 721 22.72 -11.75 -21.22
N GLU A 722 22.26 -12.82 -20.56
CA GLU A 722 22.43 -13.03 -19.11
C GLU A 722 21.90 -11.86 -18.26
N LYS A 723 20.92 -11.10 -18.78
CA LYS A 723 20.31 -9.97 -18.09
C LYS A 723 18.93 -10.32 -17.55
N THR A 724 18.68 -9.86 -16.33
CA THR A 724 17.33 -9.79 -15.76
C THR A 724 16.46 -8.89 -16.63
N GLN A 725 15.22 -9.32 -16.90
CA GLN A 725 14.20 -8.46 -17.49
C GLN A 725 14.11 -7.14 -16.72
N ARG A 726 13.86 -6.03 -17.42
CA ARG A 726 13.78 -4.67 -16.83
C ARG A 726 15.08 -4.11 -16.24
N GLY A 727 16.13 -3.95 -17.05
CA GLY A 727 17.39 -3.28 -16.67
C GLY A 727 17.28 -1.77 -16.36
N GLY A 728 16.39 -1.32 -15.46
CA GLY A 728 16.37 0.03 -14.87
C GLY A 728 14.98 0.57 -14.49
N PRO A 729 14.90 1.69 -13.73
CA PRO A 729 13.66 2.25 -13.15
C PRO A 729 12.57 2.66 -14.16
N ALA A 730 12.95 2.87 -15.42
CA ALA A 730 12.05 3.24 -16.52
C ALA A 730 11.72 2.08 -17.48
N ALA A 731 12.11 0.84 -17.16
CA ALA A 731 11.88 -0.30 -18.04
C ALA A 731 10.46 -0.85 -17.89
N ALA A 732 9.74 -0.90 -19.02
CA ALA A 732 8.41 -1.48 -19.13
C ALA A 732 8.41 -2.99 -18.89
N SER A 733 7.31 -3.51 -18.37
CA SER A 733 7.02 -4.93 -18.16
C SER A 733 5.59 -5.22 -18.58
N GLY A 734 5.29 -6.49 -18.78
CA GLY A 734 4.02 -6.96 -19.30
C GLY A 734 3.89 -6.74 -20.81
N GLY A 735 2.95 -7.48 -21.38
CA GLY A 735 2.56 -7.39 -22.77
C GLY A 735 1.13 -7.85 -22.98
N SER A 736 0.90 -8.59 -24.07
CA SER A 736 -0.43 -8.81 -24.63
C SER A 736 -0.76 -10.29 -24.75
N LEU A 737 -2.00 -10.64 -24.43
CA LEU A 737 -2.60 -11.91 -24.84
C LEU A 737 -2.92 -11.82 -26.33
N LEU A 738 -2.33 -12.70 -27.13
CA LEU A 738 -2.50 -12.74 -28.60
C LEU A 738 -3.56 -13.77 -29.02
N PHE A 739 -3.65 -14.88 -28.31
CA PHE A 739 -4.57 -15.97 -28.64
C PHE A 739 -4.96 -16.77 -27.40
N LEU A 740 -6.23 -17.19 -27.33
CA LEU A 740 -6.73 -18.12 -26.32
C LEU A 740 -7.82 -19.00 -26.95
N ALA A 741 -7.71 -20.31 -26.78
CA ALA A 741 -8.70 -21.27 -27.26
C ALA A 741 -8.95 -22.40 -26.25
N ASP A 742 -10.21 -22.81 -26.15
CA ASP A 742 -10.67 -23.98 -25.39
C ASP A 742 -11.45 -24.89 -26.34
N THR A 743 -10.82 -25.98 -26.79
CA THR A 743 -11.40 -26.96 -27.72
C THR A 743 -11.36 -28.36 -27.10
N PRO A 744 -12.15 -29.33 -27.58
CA PRO A 744 -12.15 -30.68 -27.02
C PRO A 744 -10.76 -31.35 -26.96
N LEU A 745 -9.90 -31.10 -27.96
CA LEU A 745 -8.58 -31.74 -28.07
C LEU A 745 -7.41 -30.84 -27.64
N ALA A 746 -7.62 -29.53 -27.53
CA ALA A 746 -6.56 -28.59 -27.21
C ALA A 746 -7.03 -27.36 -26.44
N GLN A 747 -6.29 -27.02 -25.40
CA GLN A 747 -6.33 -25.73 -24.72
C GLN A 747 -5.07 -24.98 -25.14
N VAL A 748 -5.21 -23.79 -25.71
CA VAL A 748 -4.08 -23.06 -26.31
C VAL A 748 -4.07 -21.62 -25.80
N ILE A 749 -2.89 -21.13 -25.46
CA ILE A 749 -2.65 -19.72 -25.14
C ILE A 749 -1.39 -19.24 -25.85
N GLU A 750 -1.42 -17.99 -26.31
CA GLU A 750 -0.24 -17.30 -26.81
C GLU A 750 -0.21 -15.87 -26.31
N ALA A 751 0.94 -15.45 -25.80
CA ALA A 751 1.17 -14.08 -25.32
C ALA A 751 2.55 -13.57 -25.72
N GLU A 752 2.72 -12.26 -25.70
CA GLU A 752 4.00 -11.59 -25.94
C GLU A 752 4.36 -10.63 -24.80
N SER A 753 5.65 -10.34 -24.67
CA SER A 753 6.18 -9.34 -23.75
C SER A 753 7.53 -8.77 -24.22
N ALA A 754 7.61 -8.33 -25.49
CA ALA A 754 8.85 -7.79 -26.07
C ALA A 754 9.47 -6.65 -25.24
N ASN A 755 8.64 -5.84 -24.59
CA ASN A 755 9.06 -4.72 -23.74
C ASN A 755 9.98 -5.14 -22.58
N SER A 756 9.82 -6.36 -22.05
CA SER A 756 10.53 -6.83 -20.85
C SER A 756 12.03 -7.00 -21.08
N SER A 757 12.43 -7.26 -22.33
CA SER A 757 13.83 -7.45 -22.76
C SER A 757 14.23 -6.49 -23.88
N GLY A 758 13.45 -5.46 -24.18
CA GLY A 758 13.73 -4.52 -25.29
C GLY A 758 15.08 -3.81 -25.19
N LYS A 759 15.60 -3.60 -23.97
CA LYS A 759 16.94 -3.03 -23.74
C LYS A 759 18.08 -3.91 -24.24
N GLU A 760 17.83 -5.21 -24.37
CA GLU A 760 18.78 -6.19 -24.88
C GLU A 760 18.71 -6.34 -26.40
N GLY A 761 18.01 -5.43 -27.09
CA GLY A 761 17.84 -5.45 -28.54
C GLY A 761 16.80 -6.46 -29.03
N VAL A 762 15.93 -6.94 -28.13
CA VAL A 762 14.87 -7.89 -28.44
C VAL A 762 13.67 -7.18 -29.07
N THR A 763 13.25 -7.64 -30.25
CA THR A 763 12.06 -7.14 -30.96
C THR A 763 10.89 -8.11 -30.93
N GLU A 764 11.15 -9.39 -30.66
CA GLU A 764 10.13 -10.40 -30.42
C GLU A 764 10.47 -11.17 -29.14
N TYR A 765 9.49 -11.31 -28.25
CA TYR A 765 9.57 -12.14 -27.05
C TYR A 765 8.17 -12.70 -26.81
N ARG A 766 7.89 -13.88 -27.37
CA ARG A 766 6.54 -14.43 -27.54
C ARG A 766 6.50 -15.90 -27.17
N ARG A 767 5.47 -16.34 -26.46
CA ARG A 767 5.32 -17.73 -26.00
C ARG A 767 3.93 -18.27 -26.31
N LEU A 768 3.89 -19.43 -26.98
CA LEU A 768 2.69 -20.24 -27.17
C LEU A 768 2.79 -21.48 -26.29
N CYS A 769 1.74 -21.75 -25.51
CA CYS A 769 1.60 -22.95 -24.71
C CYS A 769 0.30 -23.66 -25.09
N ALA A 770 0.33 -24.98 -25.20
CA ALA A 770 -0.87 -25.77 -25.47
C ALA A 770 -0.87 -27.08 -24.68
N LEU A 771 -2.01 -27.41 -24.07
CA LEU A 771 -2.28 -28.75 -23.55
C LEU A 771 -3.02 -29.53 -24.64
N ILE A 772 -2.42 -30.60 -25.14
CA ILE A 772 -2.91 -31.33 -26.33
C ILE A 772 -3.22 -32.78 -25.99
N GLY A 773 -4.41 -33.23 -26.38
CA GLY A 773 -4.87 -34.62 -26.24
C GLY A 773 -5.78 -34.85 -25.03
N GLU A 774 -5.99 -36.13 -24.72
CA GLU A 774 -6.98 -36.59 -23.75
C GLU A 774 -6.38 -37.47 -22.64
N GLY A 775 -7.03 -37.46 -21.49
CA GLY A 775 -6.67 -38.26 -20.33
C GLY A 775 -5.20 -38.10 -19.92
N ARG A 776 -4.60 -39.20 -19.46
CA ARG A 776 -3.21 -39.25 -18.97
C ARG A 776 -2.14 -39.03 -20.03
N ARG A 777 -2.48 -39.15 -21.31
CA ARG A 777 -1.53 -38.99 -22.44
C ARG A 777 -1.44 -37.55 -22.92
N ARG A 778 -2.23 -36.65 -22.35
CA ARG A 778 -2.14 -35.22 -22.63
C ARG A 778 -0.72 -34.72 -22.33
N TYR A 779 -0.20 -33.90 -23.23
CA TYR A 779 1.14 -33.32 -23.10
C TYR A 779 1.08 -31.80 -23.27
N LEU A 780 2.09 -31.12 -22.72
CA LEU A 780 2.33 -29.71 -22.90
C LEU A 780 3.22 -29.50 -24.14
N LEU A 781 2.75 -28.69 -25.09
CA LEU A 781 3.56 -28.08 -26.14
C LEU A 781 3.92 -26.65 -25.70
N ASP A 782 5.21 -26.31 -25.73
CA ASP A 782 5.73 -24.99 -25.40
C ASP A 782 6.64 -24.48 -26.53
N VAL A 783 6.29 -23.33 -27.10
CA VAL A 783 7.01 -22.70 -28.21
C VAL A 783 7.34 -21.26 -27.81
N PHE A 784 8.61 -20.99 -27.55
CA PHE A 784 9.12 -19.65 -27.24
C PHE A 784 9.86 -19.08 -28.46
N ARG A 785 9.45 -17.90 -28.92
CA ARG A 785 10.07 -17.18 -30.03
C ARG A 785 10.75 -15.91 -29.52
N VAL A 786 12.02 -15.77 -29.88
CA VAL A 786 12.83 -14.60 -29.55
C VAL A 786 13.56 -14.12 -30.79
N THR A 787 13.45 -12.83 -31.09
CA THR A 787 14.19 -12.16 -32.17
C THR A 787 14.98 -11.00 -31.56
N GLY A 788 16.29 -10.96 -31.80
CA GLY A 788 17.21 -10.00 -31.19
C GLY A 788 18.03 -10.57 -30.02
N GLY A 789 18.90 -9.75 -29.41
CA GLY A 789 19.88 -10.20 -28.42
C GLY A 789 21.20 -10.70 -29.04
N GLN A 790 22.16 -11.03 -28.17
CA GLN A 790 23.44 -11.66 -28.50
C GLN A 790 23.49 -13.03 -27.83
N GLN A 791 23.88 -14.05 -28.61
CA GLN A 791 24.05 -15.42 -28.12
C GLN A 791 25.50 -15.71 -27.76
#